data_AF-A0A373W519-F1
#
_entry.id   AF-A0A373W519-F1
#
_cell.length_a   1.000
_cell.length_b   1.000
_cell.length_c   1.000
_cell.angle_alpha   90.00
_cell.angle_beta   90.00
_cell.angle_gamma   90.00
#
_symmetry.space_group_name_H-M   'P 1'
#
loop_
_entity.id
_entity.type
_entity.pdbx_description
1 polymer ?
#
loop_
_entity_poly.entity_id
_entity_poly.type
_entity_poly.pdbx_seq_one_letter_code
_entity_poly.pdbx_strand_id
1 'polypeptide(L)'
;MKKGFSIIMAFVTVMTMLFSGATFADDTNENTENKTKESNFTNLIVFARFLDEDEFIDNSYNGESVRKITDNTYNSAYFNVSDYYEIASRGSLKINSVYLFNKGGSVQLSHTRGYYAEYSEENPEGYRDNGERAERMYELKTDWSESINRAISAGNVITNYDGTKKYNFSELDKNNDGVIDAITIIYKNTTQSISVGWSSPLWNYKDYADYVKINADGKTITSKNYVQVTNSYNYLYKDNRENVILPMAVATHEMGHILGFKDLYNSSNSSPVYYMSAMAKHTSPVPQFISVKEREAKGWLTSDNVKTIYQNGQYTLKEASTREDSQIVGYKLNLKGTDKTLYLEYRNFGTGGNKYDCQSKELYKTDGTKLKGLTIGSGLVCYLVDKDTKFPNNMGCVAGKWNYETLGGTYATKSDAPLKLNQSLEITDDMHVEVTNITDNQLTFKIEGDFEEQQTETKEISDREKYDGRDDGIVTPVKDQGDTNLCWAYSSIAAAESSILKSGIDPTVTKDTLSLNPMAAAYRVFKRESDPLGNTDGDWQSVNYLMQSGDPLKIAKLYSMWWAPVSGNVVTTNPYENPSYRFENAIYIPENKSNPEEYIRSIKKAIAKYGAVTFQYNNARETLYYNPKNEHSSTISPHACTIIGWDDNIPSDKFVPNGATQKGGWLVKNSYKSLEYFWLSYDNTSSCSYAFSFAPKDKYGFNYYYDGSMDDFPLRKDKSVANVFKAKKSDDLKDEYIKAVNVAIGGENVTAKVEIYKNVDYPYGGQDNVPVSGGYLANTTTAYFENSGYVTIELNQPVKIEKDQWFSAIVSVSNEKGDAKIMTSYKNGREMSYINNGSGWTQLKNYVGRIKVYTKLENKVENPTVEAPTTEALTTEVTTTSEPTTEAPTTAEVTTTSEPTTEAPTTAEVTTTSEPTTEAPTTAEVTTTLKPTTEVTTTLEPTTEKQTETTVTVEPTTEILTTENTTSETTVENQTTDETTSEKESTTTFGQVVTKENEPTTNGKTTTRVDGVNKKSLKQTKILKVKKFKNRKVRITFKKVSKAKIYRIQYSTDRKFKKNVRTKRTGKNTYLLRKLRVRKRYYVRVRAIVGKDKGKWSSVKSFKVSKRFYK
;
A
#
# COMPACT_ATOMS: atom_id res chain seq x y z
N MET A 1 62.95 21.28 -45.44
CA MET A 1 64.25 20.69 -45.86
C MET A 1 64.78 19.77 -44.77
N LYS A 2 65.75 18.89 -45.08
CA LYS A 2 66.72 18.15 -44.21
C LYS A 2 66.36 18.01 -42.70
N LYS A 3 66.22 16.79 -42.16
CA LYS A 3 67.32 15.99 -41.55
C LYS A 3 68.19 16.82 -40.58
N GLY A 4 68.44 16.42 -39.33
CA GLY A 4 68.23 15.14 -38.63
C GLY A 4 69.36 14.93 -37.60
N PHE A 5 69.41 13.77 -36.91
CA PHE A 5 70.32 13.45 -35.78
C PHE A 5 70.05 14.28 -34.50
N SER A 6 69.47 13.76 -33.40
CA SER A 6 69.14 12.40 -32.93
C SER A 6 70.30 11.58 -32.32
N ILE A 7 70.00 10.89 -31.19
CA ILE A 7 70.81 9.88 -30.45
C ILE A 7 71.93 10.56 -29.61
N ILE A 8 72.14 10.34 -28.29
CA ILE A 8 72.25 9.11 -27.48
C ILE A 8 71.57 9.19 -26.08
N MET A 9 70.92 8.09 -25.67
CA MET A 9 70.55 7.60 -24.31
C MET A 9 70.35 8.57 -23.12
N ALA A 10 69.08 8.72 -22.70
CA ALA A 10 68.60 8.43 -21.33
C ALA A 10 67.06 8.30 -21.33
N PHE A 11 66.47 7.71 -20.28
CA PHE A 11 65.02 7.57 -20.06
C PHE A 11 64.19 6.90 -21.17
N VAL A 12 64.11 5.57 -21.09
CA VAL A 12 63.05 4.75 -21.71
C VAL A 12 62.01 4.39 -20.62
N THR A 13 60.78 4.06 -21.02
CA THR A 13 59.74 3.37 -20.21
C THR A 13 58.73 4.23 -19.43
N VAL A 14 58.24 5.34 -20.01
CA VAL A 14 56.87 5.83 -19.78
C VAL A 14 56.26 6.20 -21.15
N MET A 15 54.93 6.15 -21.29
CA MET A 15 54.13 6.47 -22.49
C MET A 15 54.30 5.56 -23.73
N THR A 16 53.64 4.40 -23.73
CA THR A 16 52.95 3.87 -24.94
C THR A 16 51.76 3.01 -24.55
N MET A 17 50.54 3.58 -24.62
CA MET A 17 49.28 2.95 -25.11
C MET A 17 48.08 3.83 -24.69
N LEU A 18 47.53 4.58 -25.65
CA LEU A 18 46.20 5.19 -25.58
C LEU A 18 45.53 5.13 -26.97
N PHE A 19 44.20 5.16 -26.97
CA PHE A 19 43.27 5.17 -28.11
C PHE A 19 42.99 3.87 -28.86
N SER A 20 42.13 3.03 -28.26
CA SER A 20 41.07 2.30 -28.97
C SER A 20 39.96 1.89 -28.01
N GLY A 21 38.71 2.27 -28.29
CA GLY A 21 37.49 1.74 -27.64
C GLY A 21 37.11 2.34 -26.28
N ALA A 22 36.23 3.35 -26.29
CA ALA A 22 35.50 3.76 -25.09
C ALA A 22 34.20 2.95 -24.96
N THR A 23 34.00 2.28 -23.83
CA THR A 23 32.74 1.63 -23.42
C THR A 23 32.37 2.10 -22.03
N PHE A 24 31.08 2.32 -21.77
CA PHE A 24 30.58 2.80 -20.47
C PHE A 24 31.12 1.97 -19.30
N ALA A 25 31.79 2.67 -18.38
CA ALA A 25 32.15 2.20 -17.04
C ALA A 25 31.92 3.39 -16.10
N ASP A 26 31.15 3.18 -15.04
CA ASP A 26 30.53 4.24 -14.24
C ASP A 26 30.81 4.01 -12.74
N ASP A 27 31.09 5.09 -12.02
CA ASP A 27 31.35 5.23 -10.56
C ASP A 27 31.87 4.03 -9.75
N THR A 28 33.18 4.02 -9.48
CA THR A 28 33.79 3.24 -8.38
C THR A 28 34.93 3.97 -7.65
N ASN A 29 34.63 4.67 -6.54
CA ASN A 29 35.42 4.54 -5.29
C ASN A 29 34.84 5.24 -4.03
N GLU A 30 34.12 6.36 -4.13
CA GLU A 30 33.76 7.18 -2.93
C GLU A 30 32.80 6.51 -1.94
N ASN A 31 32.12 5.43 -2.33
CA ASN A 31 30.95 4.92 -1.61
C ASN A 31 31.27 4.01 -0.40
N THR A 32 32.54 3.84 -0.02
CA THR A 32 32.94 2.93 1.07
C THR A 32 33.04 3.64 2.44
N GLU A 33 33.54 4.87 2.50
CA GLU A 33 33.71 5.59 3.77
C GLU A 33 32.38 6.16 4.32
N ASN A 34 31.53 6.69 3.42
CA ASN A 34 30.26 7.32 3.78
C ASN A 34 29.25 6.36 4.44
N LYS A 35 29.35 5.04 4.25
CA LYS A 35 28.45 4.05 4.88
C LYS A 35 28.42 4.12 6.41
N THR A 36 29.45 4.66 7.07
CA THR A 36 29.60 4.58 8.53
C THR A 36 29.02 5.74 9.34
N LYS A 37 28.11 6.55 8.77
CA LYS A 37 27.44 7.67 9.46
C LYS A 37 25.96 7.46 9.83
N GLU A 38 25.26 6.45 9.30
CA GLU A 38 23.79 6.34 9.46
C GLU A 38 23.23 4.91 9.72
N SER A 39 24.02 3.96 10.21
CA SER A 39 23.50 2.62 10.53
C SER A 39 22.59 2.65 11.78
N ASN A 40 21.37 2.11 11.65
CA ASN A 40 20.34 2.10 12.71
C ASN A 40 20.02 0.70 13.26
N PHE A 41 20.85 -0.29 12.95
CA PHE A 41 20.81 -1.65 13.52
C PHE A 41 22.20 -2.29 13.39
N THR A 42 22.68 -2.96 14.43
CA THR A 42 24.05 -3.50 14.46
C THR A 42 24.08 -5.02 14.64
N ASN A 43 24.91 -5.70 13.84
CA ASN A 43 25.13 -7.14 13.92
C ASN A 43 26.53 -7.44 14.43
N LEU A 44 26.64 -7.95 15.66
CA LEU A 44 27.90 -8.39 16.24
C LEU A 44 28.29 -9.76 15.69
N ILE A 45 29.24 -9.79 14.77
CA ILE A 45 29.87 -11.02 14.28
C ILE A 45 30.98 -11.44 15.25
N VAL A 46 30.93 -12.68 15.70
CA VAL A 46 31.97 -13.30 16.54
C VAL A 46 32.42 -14.60 15.91
N PHE A 47 33.71 -14.69 15.59
CA PHE A 47 34.31 -15.95 15.14
C PHE A 47 34.63 -16.83 16.35
N ALA A 48 34.29 -18.11 16.27
CA ALA A 48 34.52 -19.09 17.33
C ALA A 48 35.17 -20.36 16.79
N ARG A 49 36.07 -20.95 17.59
CA ARG A 49 36.69 -22.27 17.34
C ARG A 49 36.64 -23.13 18.59
N PHE A 50 36.53 -24.44 18.41
CA PHE A 50 36.46 -25.39 19.52
C PHE A 50 37.83 -25.60 20.16
N LEU A 51 37.87 -26.24 21.33
CA LEU A 51 39.10 -26.43 22.13
C LEU A 51 40.23 -27.09 21.32
N ASP A 52 39.86 -28.04 20.47
CA ASP A 52 40.70 -28.87 19.60
C ASP A 52 41.07 -28.23 18.25
N GLU A 53 40.74 -26.96 18.03
CA GLU A 53 40.88 -26.30 16.73
C GLU A 53 41.89 -25.13 16.73
N ASP A 54 42.81 -25.14 15.74
CA ASP A 54 43.67 -23.99 15.45
C ASP A 54 42.89 -22.72 15.07
N GLU A 55 43.54 -21.56 15.16
CA GLU A 55 43.01 -20.31 14.61
C GLU A 55 42.67 -20.43 13.12
N PHE A 56 41.69 -19.64 12.65
CA PHE A 56 41.15 -19.75 11.30
C PHE A 56 40.74 -18.44 10.63
N ILE A 57 40.62 -17.32 11.36
CA ILE A 57 40.07 -16.07 10.75
C ILE A 57 40.99 -15.44 9.70
N ASP A 58 42.28 -15.76 9.74
CA ASP A 58 43.32 -15.38 8.78
C ASP A 58 43.52 -16.41 7.65
N ASN A 59 42.86 -17.58 7.68
CA ASN A 59 43.05 -18.60 6.66
C ASN A 59 42.62 -18.05 5.29
N SER A 60 43.54 -18.11 4.32
CA SER A 60 43.31 -17.60 2.97
C SER A 60 42.57 -18.63 2.12
N TYR A 61 41.40 -18.26 1.62
CA TYR A 61 40.64 -19.00 0.62
C TYR A 61 40.47 -18.14 -0.64
N ASN A 62 40.91 -18.67 -1.79
CA ASN A 62 40.94 -17.95 -3.07
C ASN A 62 41.66 -16.57 -3.05
N GLY A 63 42.59 -16.38 -2.11
CA GLY A 63 43.39 -15.16 -1.95
C GLY A 63 42.91 -14.23 -0.83
N GLU A 64 41.77 -14.52 -0.22
CA GLU A 64 41.14 -13.66 0.80
C GLU A 64 41.04 -14.35 2.16
N SER A 65 41.22 -13.60 3.24
CA SER A 65 41.07 -14.12 4.62
C SER A 65 39.60 -14.41 4.96
N VAL A 66 39.35 -15.39 5.84
CA VAL A 66 37.99 -15.71 6.33
C VAL A 66 37.24 -14.47 6.84
N ARG A 67 37.91 -13.57 7.59
CA ARG A 67 37.26 -12.34 8.08
C ARG A 67 36.92 -11.36 6.95
N LYS A 68 37.74 -11.25 5.90
CA LYS A 68 37.44 -10.41 4.72
C LYS A 68 36.32 -11.01 3.86
N ILE A 69 36.33 -12.32 3.61
CA ILE A 69 35.22 -13.02 2.93
C ILE A 69 33.89 -12.82 3.68
N THR A 70 33.95 -12.82 5.02
CA THR A 70 32.78 -12.53 5.87
C THR A 70 32.31 -11.09 5.71
N ASP A 71 33.19 -10.09 5.79
CA ASP A 71 32.83 -8.67 5.59
C ASP A 71 32.25 -8.41 4.20
N ASN A 72 32.86 -8.97 3.16
CA ASN A 72 32.35 -8.93 1.80
C ASN A 72 30.89 -9.44 1.77
N THR A 73 30.62 -10.58 2.42
CA THR A 73 29.29 -11.22 2.46
C THR A 73 28.25 -10.43 3.28
N TYR A 74 28.64 -9.72 4.34
CA TYR A 74 27.70 -9.04 5.24
C TYR A 74 27.56 -7.53 5.01
N ASN A 75 28.61 -6.83 4.57
CA ASN A 75 28.69 -5.36 4.54
C ASN A 75 29.01 -4.76 3.15
N SER A 76 29.98 -5.33 2.42
CA SER A 76 30.77 -4.56 1.43
C SER A 76 30.74 -5.04 -0.03
N ALA A 77 30.44 -6.31 -0.33
CA ALA A 77 30.31 -6.78 -1.72
C ALA A 77 29.04 -6.26 -2.42
N TYR A 78 28.96 -6.37 -3.75
CA TYR A 78 27.79 -5.95 -4.53
C TYR A 78 26.50 -6.70 -4.15
N PHE A 79 26.61 -7.94 -3.70
CA PHE A 79 25.55 -8.70 -3.04
C PHE A 79 25.96 -8.98 -1.59
N ASN A 80 25.29 -8.37 -0.61
CA ASN A 80 25.59 -8.55 0.81
C ASN A 80 24.32 -8.44 1.70
N VAL A 81 24.38 -8.97 2.92
CA VAL A 81 23.21 -9.05 3.82
C VAL A 81 22.68 -7.67 4.24
N SER A 82 23.56 -6.70 4.50
CA SER A 82 23.18 -5.32 4.85
C SER A 82 22.39 -4.64 3.72
N ASP A 83 22.92 -4.65 2.50
CA ASP A 83 22.32 -4.07 1.31
C ASP A 83 21.00 -4.75 0.91
N TYR A 84 20.89 -6.09 1.07
CA TYR A 84 19.63 -6.80 0.87
C TYR A 84 18.52 -6.24 1.75
N TYR A 85 18.81 -6.03 3.04
CA TYR A 85 17.83 -5.52 4.00
C TYR A 85 17.62 -4.00 3.91
N GLU A 86 18.61 -3.23 3.48
CA GLU A 86 18.44 -1.81 3.11
C GLU A 86 17.42 -1.69 1.97
N ILE A 87 17.57 -2.45 0.89
CA ILE A 87 16.63 -2.41 -0.25
C ILE A 87 15.26 -3.00 0.16
N ALA A 88 15.22 -4.09 0.93
CA ALA A 88 13.97 -4.67 1.43
C ALA A 88 13.16 -3.69 2.30
N SER A 89 13.85 -2.94 3.16
CA SER A 89 13.28 -1.96 4.07
C SER A 89 13.08 -0.56 3.47
N ARG A 90 13.44 -0.35 2.19
CA ARG A 90 13.43 0.97 1.52
C ARG A 90 14.36 1.99 2.19
N GLY A 91 15.43 1.54 2.83
CA GLY A 91 16.37 2.37 3.59
C GLY A 91 15.99 2.61 5.06
N SER A 92 14.84 2.09 5.53
CA SER A 92 14.43 2.22 6.94
C SER A 92 15.17 1.28 7.90
N LEU A 93 15.87 0.27 7.39
CA LEU A 93 16.82 -0.58 8.12
C LEU A 93 18.18 -0.55 7.42
N LYS A 94 19.18 0.02 8.08
CA LYS A 94 20.59 0.14 7.64
C LYS A 94 21.46 -0.68 8.60
N ILE A 95 21.70 -1.95 8.26
CA ILE A 95 22.50 -2.87 9.09
C ILE A 95 23.99 -2.57 8.95
N ASN A 96 24.72 -2.48 10.05
CA ASN A 96 26.18 -2.52 10.07
C ASN A 96 26.66 -3.79 10.80
N SER A 97 27.50 -4.62 10.17
CA SER A 97 28.10 -5.77 10.85
C SER A 97 29.49 -5.42 11.39
N VAL A 98 29.69 -5.63 12.69
CA VAL A 98 30.90 -5.28 13.44
C VAL A 98 31.45 -6.52 14.15
N TYR A 99 32.73 -6.49 14.53
CA TYR A 99 33.48 -7.68 14.91
C TYR A 99 34.08 -7.57 16.30
N LEU A 100 33.90 -8.62 17.12
CA LEU A 100 34.69 -8.83 18.33
C LEU A 100 35.76 -9.90 18.06
N PHE A 101 37.03 -9.50 18.16
CA PHE A 101 38.17 -10.39 18.12
C PHE A 101 38.76 -10.54 19.54
N ASN A 102 39.29 -11.71 19.87
CA ASN A 102 39.99 -11.95 21.14
C ASN A 102 41.50 -11.92 20.89
N LYS A 103 42.18 -10.84 21.31
CA LYS A 103 43.61 -10.58 21.07
C LYS A 103 43.99 -10.63 19.57
N GLY A 104 43.04 -10.27 18.71
CA GLY A 104 43.18 -10.34 17.24
C GLY A 104 42.83 -11.68 16.60
N GLY A 105 42.47 -12.71 17.36
CA GLY A 105 41.98 -14.02 16.87
C GLY A 105 40.49 -14.24 17.12
N SER A 106 40.03 -15.48 16.92
CA SER A 106 38.68 -15.92 17.28
C SER A 106 38.52 -16.05 18.80
N VAL A 107 37.29 -16.16 19.31
CA VAL A 107 37.09 -16.77 20.64
C VAL A 107 37.38 -18.27 20.54
N GLN A 108 37.87 -18.87 21.63
CA GLN A 108 38.05 -20.31 21.77
C GLN A 108 37.09 -20.82 22.84
N LEU A 109 36.36 -21.89 22.51
CA LEU A 109 35.35 -22.52 23.36
C LEU A 109 36.02 -23.55 24.31
N SER A 110 35.38 -23.86 25.43
CA SER A 110 35.92 -24.76 26.46
C SER A 110 35.81 -26.25 26.14
N HIS A 111 34.97 -26.63 25.18
CA HIS A 111 34.81 -28.02 24.73
C HIS A 111 35.30 -28.22 23.28
N THR A 112 35.57 -29.48 22.95
CA THR A 112 35.89 -29.94 21.58
C THR A 112 34.67 -29.86 20.66
N ARG A 113 34.87 -29.93 19.35
CA ARG A 113 33.73 -29.99 18.41
C ARG A 113 32.95 -31.31 18.52
N GLY A 114 33.63 -32.43 18.74
CA GLY A 114 33.01 -33.77 18.83
C GLY A 114 31.99 -33.89 19.98
N TYR A 115 32.27 -33.24 21.11
CA TYR A 115 31.40 -33.13 22.29
C TYR A 115 29.99 -32.54 22.01
N TYR A 116 29.87 -31.68 20.99
CA TYR A 116 28.60 -31.09 20.55
C TYR A 116 27.97 -31.81 19.34
N ALA A 117 28.62 -32.85 18.82
CA ALA A 117 28.15 -33.68 17.72
C ALA A 117 27.51 -34.99 18.22
N GLU A 118 26.86 -35.72 17.31
CA GLU A 118 26.26 -37.02 17.62
C GLU A 118 27.33 -38.10 17.86
N TYR A 119 27.07 -39.00 18.80
CA TYR A 119 27.94 -40.14 19.12
C TYR A 119 28.14 -41.08 17.93
N SER A 120 29.39 -41.50 17.69
CA SER A 120 29.71 -42.64 16.81
C SER A 120 30.94 -43.40 17.34
N GLU A 121 31.34 -44.49 16.68
CA GLU A 121 32.59 -45.19 17.05
C GLU A 121 33.83 -44.31 16.80
N GLU A 122 33.74 -43.38 15.84
CA GLU A 122 34.74 -42.37 15.52
C GLU A 122 34.60 -41.08 16.36
N ASN A 123 33.45 -40.85 17.00
CA ASN A 123 33.18 -39.71 17.89
C ASN A 123 32.61 -40.18 19.26
N PRO A 124 33.44 -40.77 20.14
CA PRO A 124 32.97 -41.40 21.37
C PRO A 124 32.52 -40.42 22.48
N GLU A 125 32.84 -39.13 22.33
CA GLU A 125 32.49 -38.04 23.26
C GLU A 125 31.17 -37.31 22.91
N GLY A 126 30.61 -37.58 21.73
CA GLY A 126 29.36 -36.99 21.26
C GLY A 126 28.13 -37.42 22.07
N TYR A 127 27.02 -36.69 21.89
CA TYR A 127 25.76 -36.98 22.57
C TYR A 127 25.11 -38.27 22.05
N ARG A 128 24.52 -39.04 22.96
CA ARG A 128 23.97 -40.39 22.71
C ARG A 128 22.45 -40.39 22.49
N ASP A 129 21.74 -39.40 23.03
CA ASP A 129 20.29 -39.31 22.93
C ASP A 129 19.75 -37.86 22.86
N ASN A 130 18.42 -37.72 22.92
CA ASN A 130 17.73 -36.43 22.82
C ASN A 130 17.88 -35.52 24.05
N GLY A 131 18.13 -36.10 25.23
CA GLY A 131 18.34 -35.40 26.50
C GLY A 131 19.74 -34.81 26.55
N GLU A 132 20.78 -35.64 26.39
CA GLU A 132 22.16 -35.17 26.28
C GLU A 132 22.28 -34.10 25.19
N ARG A 133 21.67 -34.30 24.01
CA ARG A 133 21.65 -33.28 22.94
C ARG A 133 21.04 -31.94 23.37
N ALA A 134 20.02 -31.96 24.23
CA ALA A 134 19.38 -30.73 24.72
C ALA A 134 20.25 -30.01 25.76
N GLU A 135 21.00 -30.76 26.58
CA GLU A 135 22.04 -30.21 27.47
C GLU A 135 23.17 -29.59 26.64
N ARG A 136 23.71 -30.30 25.65
CA ARG A 136 24.76 -29.79 24.73
C ARG A 136 24.31 -28.56 23.93
N MET A 137 23.01 -28.46 23.63
CA MET A 137 22.37 -27.28 23.01
C MET A 137 22.35 -26.05 23.94
N TYR A 138 22.25 -26.27 25.25
CA TYR A 138 22.33 -25.21 26.27
C TYR A 138 23.78 -24.82 26.55
N GLU A 139 24.66 -25.81 26.79
CA GLU A 139 26.07 -25.61 27.09
C GLU A 139 26.83 -24.87 25.99
N LEU A 140 26.53 -25.14 24.71
CA LEU A 140 27.12 -24.41 23.59
C LEU A 140 26.79 -22.92 23.65
N LYS A 141 25.57 -22.56 24.04
CA LYS A 141 25.13 -21.16 24.19
C LYS A 141 25.84 -20.46 25.33
N THR A 142 25.99 -21.13 26.47
CA THR A 142 26.72 -20.56 27.61
C THR A 142 28.20 -20.43 27.31
N ASP A 143 28.85 -21.42 26.69
CA ASP A 143 30.28 -21.39 26.36
C ASP A 143 30.65 -20.23 25.41
N TRP A 144 29.96 -20.07 24.27
CA TRP A 144 30.27 -18.94 23.38
C TRP A 144 29.91 -17.59 24.00
N SER A 145 28.85 -17.51 24.83
CA SER A 145 28.46 -16.28 25.52
C SER A 145 29.45 -15.88 26.60
N GLU A 146 29.89 -16.82 27.43
CA GLU A 146 30.96 -16.60 28.39
C GLU A 146 32.27 -16.24 27.71
N SER A 147 32.58 -16.86 26.58
CA SER A 147 33.80 -16.56 25.82
C SER A 147 33.79 -15.12 25.26
N ILE A 148 32.62 -14.60 24.86
CA ILE A 148 32.43 -13.17 24.56
C ILE A 148 32.61 -12.31 25.82
N ASN A 149 31.93 -12.65 26.94
CA ASN A 149 32.03 -11.90 28.20
C ASN A 149 33.48 -11.85 28.72
N ARG A 150 34.22 -12.96 28.62
CA ARG A 150 35.66 -13.08 28.95
C ARG A 150 36.51 -12.20 28.04
N ALA A 151 36.26 -12.20 26.72
CA ALA A 151 36.98 -11.35 25.77
C ALA A 151 36.77 -9.85 26.06
N ILE A 152 35.53 -9.42 26.31
CA ILE A 152 35.20 -8.03 26.66
C ILE A 152 35.83 -7.65 28.02
N SER A 153 35.73 -8.53 29.03
CA SER A 153 36.35 -8.31 30.36
C SER A 153 37.88 -8.23 30.29
N ALA A 154 38.50 -8.87 29.30
CA ALA A 154 39.94 -8.78 29.02
C ALA A 154 40.34 -7.52 28.24
N GLY A 155 39.42 -6.58 28.00
CA GLY A 155 39.69 -5.30 27.34
C GLY A 155 39.67 -5.34 25.80
N ASN A 156 39.17 -6.42 25.19
CA ASN A 156 38.93 -6.42 23.74
C ASN A 156 37.77 -5.50 23.39
N VAL A 157 37.88 -4.80 22.25
CA VAL A 157 36.88 -3.82 21.76
C VAL A 157 36.25 -4.30 20.45
N ILE A 158 35.09 -3.74 20.09
CA ILE A 158 34.45 -4.01 18.81
C ILE A 158 35.14 -3.20 17.70
N THR A 159 35.28 -3.79 16.52
CA THR A 159 35.99 -3.23 15.37
C THR A 159 35.27 -3.48 14.04
N ASN A 160 35.76 -2.90 12.94
CA ASN A 160 35.54 -3.44 11.60
C ASN A 160 36.48 -4.66 11.36
N TYR A 161 36.33 -5.36 10.23
CA TYR A 161 37.00 -6.66 10.02
C TYR A 161 38.53 -6.66 10.05
N ASP A 162 39.20 -5.51 9.87
CA ASP A 162 40.67 -5.37 9.88
C ASP A 162 41.20 -4.61 11.11
N GLY A 163 40.33 -4.18 12.02
CA GLY A 163 40.72 -3.47 13.24
C GLY A 163 41.03 -1.97 13.07
N THR A 164 41.02 -1.42 11.85
CA THR A 164 41.36 0.00 11.60
C THR A 164 40.34 0.99 12.20
N LYS A 165 39.07 0.60 12.30
CA LYS A 165 38.00 1.36 12.96
C LYS A 165 37.47 0.62 14.19
N LYS A 166 37.41 1.34 15.31
CA LYS A 166 36.83 0.88 16.58
C LYS A 166 35.42 1.45 16.77
N TYR A 167 34.59 0.73 17.53
CA TYR A 167 33.22 1.12 17.87
C TYR A 167 33.01 1.02 19.39
N ASN A 168 32.16 1.90 19.94
CA ASN A 168 31.74 1.84 21.35
C ASN A 168 30.72 0.71 21.56
N PHE A 169 30.63 0.16 22.76
CA PHE A 169 29.66 -0.91 23.05
C PHE A 169 28.19 -0.47 22.93
N SER A 170 27.90 0.82 23.06
CA SER A 170 26.58 1.42 22.80
C SER A 170 26.16 1.36 21.33
N GLU A 171 27.08 1.12 20.39
CA GLU A 171 26.74 0.89 18.99
C GLU A 171 25.97 -0.42 18.76
N LEU A 172 25.94 -1.34 19.74
CA LEU A 172 25.27 -2.64 19.65
C LEU A 172 23.76 -2.60 19.95
N ASP A 173 23.26 -1.49 20.49
CA ASP A 173 21.86 -1.28 20.90
C ASP A 173 21.36 0.02 20.23
N LYS A 174 21.11 -0.04 18.91
CA LYS A 174 20.80 1.17 18.12
C LYS A 174 19.40 1.74 18.39
N ASN A 175 18.50 0.94 18.97
CA ASN A 175 17.17 1.41 19.40
C ASN A 175 17.13 1.86 20.87
N ASN A 176 18.19 1.61 21.65
CA ASN A 176 18.28 1.89 23.09
C ASN A 176 17.14 1.19 23.86
N ASP A 177 16.86 -0.08 23.58
CA ASP A 177 15.90 -0.91 24.33
C ASP A 177 16.54 -1.78 25.43
N GLY A 178 17.88 -1.77 25.53
CA GLY A 178 18.67 -2.56 26.48
C GLY A 178 19.14 -3.91 25.93
N VAL A 179 18.85 -4.20 24.66
CA VAL A 179 19.19 -5.46 23.99
C VAL A 179 20.22 -5.23 22.88
N ILE A 180 21.14 -6.18 22.72
CA ILE A 180 22.03 -6.23 21.55
C ILE A 180 21.19 -6.59 20.31
N ASP A 181 21.12 -5.67 19.35
CA ASP A 181 20.35 -5.73 18.09
C ASP A 181 20.40 -7.13 17.43
N ALA A 182 21.61 -7.62 17.18
CA ALA A 182 21.87 -8.95 16.63
C ALA A 182 23.27 -9.48 17.03
N ILE A 183 23.37 -10.79 17.21
CA ILE A 183 24.66 -11.52 17.29
C ILE A 183 24.68 -12.62 16.23
N THR A 184 25.79 -12.72 15.49
CA THR A 184 26.08 -13.82 14.55
C THR A 184 27.35 -14.55 15.01
N ILE A 185 27.21 -15.79 15.45
CA ILE A 185 28.33 -16.67 15.78
C ILE A 185 28.76 -17.43 14.52
N ILE A 186 30.02 -17.31 14.12
CA ILE A 186 30.59 -18.04 12.98
C ILE A 186 31.62 -19.04 13.51
N TYR A 187 31.25 -20.31 13.50
CA TYR A 187 32.18 -21.39 13.85
C TYR A 187 33.18 -21.63 12.70
N LYS A 188 34.39 -22.08 13.05
CA LYS A 188 35.35 -22.65 12.08
C LYS A 188 34.67 -23.70 11.21
N ASN A 189 35.08 -23.85 9.95
CA ASN A 189 34.55 -24.88 9.07
C ASN A 189 34.90 -26.28 9.58
N THR A 190 33.93 -27.21 9.61
CA THR A 190 34.18 -28.60 10.01
C THR A 190 35.21 -29.25 9.10
N THR A 191 36.30 -29.76 9.70
CA THR A 191 37.31 -30.62 9.04
C THR A 191 37.25 -32.08 9.53
N GLN A 192 36.42 -32.35 10.53
CA GLN A 192 36.27 -33.64 11.22
C GLN A 192 35.17 -34.49 10.61
N SER A 193 35.26 -35.82 10.76
CA SER A 193 34.26 -36.78 10.25
C SER A 193 33.14 -37.02 11.27
N ILE A 194 32.34 -35.98 11.55
CA ILE A 194 31.27 -35.99 12.56
C ILE A 194 29.86 -35.89 11.94
N SER A 195 28.86 -36.46 12.61
CA SER A 195 27.45 -36.32 12.22
C SER A 195 26.83 -35.05 12.80
N VAL A 196 26.20 -34.24 11.93
CA VAL A 196 25.50 -32.99 12.26
C VAL A 196 24.14 -32.98 11.57
N GLY A 197 23.14 -33.58 12.23
CA GLY A 197 21.75 -33.58 11.78
C GLY A 197 21.02 -32.25 12.05
N TRP A 198 19.79 -32.11 11.52
CA TRP A 198 18.99 -30.87 11.61
C TRP A 198 18.66 -30.40 13.05
N SER A 199 18.73 -31.31 14.04
CA SER A 199 18.52 -31.01 15.46
C SER A 199 19.81 -30.91 16.28
N SER A 200 20.99 -31.04 15.65
CA SER A 200 22.29 -30.99 16.32
C SER A 200 22.59 -29.58 16.87
N PRO A 201 23.25 -29.44 18.04
CA PRO A 201 23.78 -28.17 18.53
C PRO A 201 24.66 -27.43 17.51
N LEU A 202 25.34 -28.16 16.63
CA LEU A 202 26.22 -27.61 15.58
C LEU A 202 25.50 -27.23 14.27
N TRP A 203 24.18 -27.37 14.18
CA TRP A 203 23.41 -26.98 13.00
C TRP A 203 23.37 -25.43 12.84
N ASN A 204 23.04 -24.95 11.63
CA ASN A 204 22.89 -23.52 11.34
C ASN A 204 21.44 -23.08 11.62
N TYR A 205 21.22 -22.22 12.61
CA TYR A 205 19.88 -21.74 13.01
C TYR A 205 19.93 -20.44 13.82
N LYS A 206 18.79 -19.74 13.88
CA LYS A 206 18.47 -18.67 14.83
C LYS A 206 17.87 -19.22 16.12
N ASP A 207 18.31 -18.72 17.28
CA ASP A 207 17.75 -19.07 18.60
C ASP A 207 17.89 -17.91 19.61
N TYR A 208 17.63 -18.17 20.89
CA TYR A 208 17.66 -17.24 22.01
C TYR A 208 18.82 -17.56 22.97
N ALA A 209 19.52 -16.51 23.41
CA ALA A 209 20.49 -16.54 24.51
C ALA A 209 20.68 -15.12 25.08
N ASP A 210 20.52 -14.94 26.40
CA ASP A 210 20.64 -13.66 27.13
C ASP A 210 21.81 -13.64 28.13
N TYR A 211 22.85 -14.43 27.80
CA TYR A 211 24.01 -14.64 28.65
C TYR A 211 25.17 -13.67 28.37
N VAL A 212 25.23 -13.03 27.19
CA VAL A 212 26.19 -11.95 26.93
C VAL A 212 25.69 -10.67 27.57
N LYS A 213 26.51 -10.05 28.43
CA LYS A 213 26.16 -8.85 29.20
C LYS A 213 27.30 -7.84 29.13
N ILE A 214 27.01 -6.68 28.57
CA ILE A 214 28.01 -5.67 28.20
C ILE A 214 27.66 -4.35 28.87
N ASN A 215 28.63 -3.73 29.54
CA ASN A 215 28.45 -2.39 30.10
C ASN A 215 28.80 -1.34 29.03
N ALA A 216 27.77 -0.69 28.49
CA ALA A 216 27.84 0.36 27.49
C ALA A 216 27.38 1.70 28.11
N ASP A 217 28.29 2.68 28.19
CA ASP A 217 28.02 4.04 28.66
C ASP A 217 27.24 4.13 30.00
N GLY A 218 27.57 3.23 30.94
CA GLY A 218 26.95 3.14 32.26
C GLY A 218 25.66 2.31 32.34
N LYS A 219 25.16 1.78 31.23
CA LYS A 219 24.04 0.81 31.15
C LYS A 219 24.56 -0.59 30.90
N THR A 220 23.86 -1.62 31.36
CA THR A 220 24.12 -3.00 30.95
C THR A 220 23.16 -3.37 29.81
N ILE A 221 23.69 -3.64 28.62
CA ILE A 221 22.94 -4.23 27.50
C ILE A 221 23.15 -5.75 27.47
N THR A 222 22.13 -6.49 27.04
CA THR A 222 22.11 -7.97 27.10
C THR A 222 21.81 -8.58 25.73
N SER A 223 22.37 -9.75 25.41
CA SER A 223 21.98 -10.48 24.19
C SER A 223 20.53 -10.98 24.24
N LYS A 224 19.99 -11.37 23.09
CA LYS A 224 18.64 -11.94 23.01
C LYS A 224 18.48 -12.90 21.85
N ASN A 225 18.37 -12.39 20.63
CA ASN A 225 18.35 -13.20 19.42
C ASN A 225 19.78 -13.37 18.90
N TYR A 226 20.20 -14.60 18.66
CA TYR A 226 21.45 -14.88 17.97
C TYR A 226 21.22 -15.83 16.80
N VAL A 227 22.15 -15.81 15.86
CA VAL A 227 22.27 -16.76 14.75
C VAL A 227 23.62 -17.45 14.86
N GLN A 228 23.67 -18.74 14.57
CA GLN A 228 24.93 -19.46 14.44
C GLN A 228 25.08 -20.11 13.05
N VAL A 229 26.28 -20.05 12.50
CA VAL A 229 26.60 -20.56 11.16
C VAL A 229 27.97 -21.24 11.14
N THR A 230 28.01 -22.50 10.76
CA THR A 230 29.22 -23.16 10.25
C THR A 230 29.27 -22.96 8.73
N ASN A 231 30.29 -22.28 8.24
CA ASN A 231 30.48 -21.98 6.81
C ASN A 231 31.37 -23.02 6.11
N SER A 232 31.23 -23.15 4.78
CA SER A 232 32.12 -23.96 3.94
C SER A 232 32.79 -23.09 2.87
N TYR A 233 34.12 -22.99 2.95
CA TYR A 233 34.94 -22.22 2.01
C TYR A 233 35.27 -22.98 0.71
N ASN A 234 34.71 -24.18 0.52
CA ASN A 234 34.86 -24.99 -0.70
C ASN A 234 34.02 -24.46 -1.89
N TYR A 235 33.03 -23.60 -1.63
CA TYR A 235 32.05 -23.13 -2.62
C TYR A 235 31.87 -21.61 -2.54
N LEU A 236 32.96 -20.90 -2.79
CA LEU A 236 33.02 -19.43 -2.82
C LEU A 236 32.66 -18.85 -4.19
N TYR A 237 32.25 -17.58 -4.17
CA TYR A 237 31.87 -16.81 -5.35
C TYR A 237 32.62 -15.48 -5.38
N LYS A 238 32.68 -14.85 -6.57
CA LYS A 238 33.13 -13.48 -6.78
C LYS A 238 31.98 -12.64 -7.33
N ASP A 239 31.84 -11.40 -6.87
CA ASP A 239 30.96 -10.42 -7.49
C ASP A 239 31.63 -9.74 -8.70
N ASN A 240 30.94 -8.78 -9.32
CA ASN A 240 31.45 -7.96 -10.42
C ASN A 240 32.55 -6.94 -10.01
N ARG A 241 32.98 -6.95 -8.75
CA ARG A 241 34.07 -6.15 -8.17
C ARG A 241 35.20 -7.05 -7.65
N GLU A 242 35.21 -8.33 -8.06
CA GLU A 242 36.14 -9.39 -7.65
C GLU A 242 36.11 -9.76 -6.14
N ASN A 243 35.19 -9.22 -5.34
CA ASN A 243 35.08 -9.53 -3.91
C ASN A 243 34.70 -10.99 -3.71
N VAL A 244 35.53 -11.75 -2.99
CA VAL A 244 35.23 -13.14 -2.64
C VAL A 244 34.16 -13.17 -1.53
N ILE A 245 33.05 -13.86 -1.78
CA ILE A 245 31.92 -14.02 -0.85
C ILE A 245 31.51 -15.49 -0.66
N LEU A 246 30.86 -15.74 0.48
CA LEU A 246 30.09 -16.95 0.75
C LEU A 246 28.71 -16.89 0.05
N PRO A 247 28.03 -18.03 -0.15
CA PRO A 247 26.62 -18.06 -0.58
C PRO A 247 25.70 -17.44 0.49
N MET A 248 25.45 -16.14 0.38
CA MET A 248 24.70 -15.32 1.35
C MET A 248 23.27 -15.77 1.65
N ALA A 249 22.68 -16.72 0.91
CA ALA A 249 21.28 -17.12 1.06
C ALA A 249 20.93 -17.61 2.48
N VAL A 250 21.80 -18.39 3.12
CA VAL A 250 21.61 -18.83 4.52
C VAL A 250 21.74 -17.63 5.47
N ALA A 251 22.81 -16.85 5.36
CA ALA A 251 23.04 -15.66 6.18
C ALA A 251 21.88 -14.64 6.10
N THR A 252 21.26 -14.51 4.93
CA THR A 252 20.07 -13.67 4.71
C THR A 252 18.85 -14.27 5.41
N HIS A 253 18.61 -15.58 5.25
CA HIS A 253 17.47 -16.29 5.86
C HIS A 253 17.49 -16.18 7.39
N GLU A 254 18.64 -16.48 8.00
CA GLU A 254 18.81 -16.46 9.46
C GLU A 254 18.73 -15.04 10.04
N MET A 255 19.33 -14.03 9.37
CA MET A 255 19.11 -12.62 9.72
C MET A 255 17.62 -12.24 9.63
N GLY A 256 16.88 -12.80 8.67
CA GLY A 256 15.45 -12.66 8.58
C GLY A 256 14.71 -13.13 9.84
N HIS A 257 15.16 -14.21 10.47
CA HIS A 257 14.59 -14.70 11.73
C HIS A 257 14.92 -13.81 12.94
N ILE A 258 16.08 -13.14 12.97
CA ILE A 258 16.38 -12.08 13.96
C ILE A 258 15.39 -10.92 13.78
N LEU A 259 15.17 -10.50 12.53
CA LEU A 259 14.24 -9.42 12.18
C LEU A 259 12.76 -9.77 12.37
N GLY A 260 12.45 -11.03 12.70
CA GLY A 260 11.12 -11.52 13.12
C GLY A 260 10.37 -12.34 12.07
N PHE A 261 10.92 -12.53 10.88
CA PHE A 261 10.31 -13.34 9.82
C PHE A 261 10.29 -14.84 10.17
N LYS A 262 9.40 -15.59 9.49
CA LYS A 262 9.14 -17.02 9.73
C LYS A 262 9.22 -17.80 8.43
N ASP A 263 9.46 -19.09 8.55
CA ASP A 263 9.70 -19.99 7.43
C ASP A 263 8.46 -20.13 6.53
N LEU A 264 8.70 -20.07 5.22
CA LEU A 264 7.68 -20.27 4.19
C LEU A 264 7.80 -21.65 3.53
N TYR A 265 8.51 -22.57 4.18
CA TYR A 265 8.51 -24.02 3.96
C TYR A 265 7.94 -24.72 5.20
N ASN A 266 7.77 -26.05 5.14
CA ASN A 266 7.37 -26.87 6.30
C ASN A 266 8.46 -27.87 6.70
N SER A 267 8.23 -28.63 7.77
CA SER A 267 9.11 -29.70 8.28
C SER A 267 9.43 -30.83 7.29
N SER A 268 8.77 -30.89 6.12
CA SER A 268 9.13 -31.78 5.01
C SER A 268 9.97 -31.10 3.93
N ASN A 269 10.53 -29.91 4.22
CA ASN A 269 11.27 -29.05 3.29
C ASN A 269 10.52 -28.75 1.98
N SER A 270 9.19 -28.65 2.07
CA SER A 270 8.28 -28.29 0.99
C SER A 270 7.79 -26.85 1.17
N SER A 271 7.87 -26.04 0.11
CA SER A 271 7.36 -24.66 0.09
C SER A 271 6.35 -24.47 -1.03
N PRO A 272 5.26 -23.72 -0.82
CA PRO A 272 4.39 -23.23 -1.88
C PRO A 272 4.79 -21.84 -2.41
N VAL A 273 5.94 -21.30 -1.97
CA VAL A 273 6.42 -19.94 -2.28
C VAL A 273 7.71 -19.96 -3.10
N TYR A 274 8.71 -20.77 -2.70
CA TYR A 274 10.03 -20.89 -3.37
C TYR A 274 10.61 -19.52 -3.79
N TYR A 275 10.82 -19.25 -5.09
CA TYR A 275 11.54 -18.07 -5.59
C TYR A 275 10.88 -16.71 -5.27
N MET A 276 9.71 -16.66 -4.64
CA MET A 276 9.04 -15.40 -4.31
C MET A 276 9.41 -14.81 -2.93
N SER A 277 10.22 -15.50 -2.11
CA SER A 277 10.78 -14.95 -0.86
C SER A 277 12.09 -15.65 -0.45
N ALA A 278 13.00 -14.92 0.19
CA ALA A 278 14.16 -15.49 0.87
C ALA A 278 13.80 -16.38 2.07
N MET A 279 12.63 -16.17 2.70
CA MET A 279 12.14 -17.00 3.81
C MET A 279 11.54 -18.33 3.35
N ALA A 280 11.46 -18.56 2.03
CA ALA A 280 11.15 -19.85 1.44
C ALA A 280 12.44 -20.63 1.12
N LYS A 281 12.29 -21.85 0.59
CA LYS A 281 13.42 -22.70 0.23
C LYS A 281 14.22 -22.13 -0.95
N HIS A 282 15.32 -21.45 -0.66
CA HIS A 282 16.22 -20.87 -1.65
C HIS A 282 17.01 -21.95 -2.43
N THR A 283 17.31 -21.67 -3.70
CA THR A 283 18.08 -22.58 -4.59
C THR A 283 19.17 -21.85 -5.39
N SER A 284 19.54 -20.64 -4.97
CA SER A 284 20.59 -19.81 -5.57
C SER A 284 21.49 -19.26 -4.46
N PRO A 285 22.82 -19.07 -4.67
CA PRO A 285 23.75 -18.53 -3.67
C PRO A 285 23.33 -17.17 -3.10
N VAL A 286 22.66 -16.36 -3.91
CA VAL A 286 22.03 -15.10 -3.53
C VAL A 286 20.52 -15.29 -3.66
N PRO A 287 19.72 -15.05 -2.61
CA PRO A 287 18.29 -15.32 -2.63
C PRO A 287 17.52 -14.31 -3.48
N GLN A 288 16.23 -14.56 -3.65
CA GLN A 288 15.27 -13.58 -4.18
C GLN A 288 14.75 -12.67 -3.06
N PHE A 289 14.08 -11.59 -3.43
CA PHE A 289 13.55 -10.61 -2.48
C PHE A 289 12.36 -11.17 -1.68
N ILE A 290 12.21 -10.81 -0.40
CA ILE A 290 11.00 -11.12 0.38
C ILE A 290 9.77 -10.45 -0.23
N SER A 291 8.59 -11.02 -0.03
CA SER A 291 7.33 -10.55 -0.63
C SER A 291 6.84 -9.22 -0.05
N VAL A 292 5.91 -8.58 -0.77
CA VAL A 292 5.16 -7.43 -0.31
C VAL A 292 4.41 -7.69 1.01
N LYS A 293 3.96 -8.93 1.25
CA LYS A 293 3.25 -9.32 2.49
C LYS A 293 4.19 -9.36 3.69
N GLU A 294 5.40 -9.88 3.52
CA GLU A 294 6.41 -9.91 4.59
C GLU A 294 6.86 -8.48 4.96
N ARG A 295 7.11 -7.64 3.94
CA ARG A 295 7.52 -6.23 4.13
C ARG A 295 6.45 -5.40 4.82
N GLU A 296 5.18 -5.58 4.45
CA GLU A 296 4.03 -5.00 5.18
C GLU A 296 3.96 -5.50 6.63
N ALA A 297 4.12 -6.81 6.86
CA ALA A 297 4.06 -7.39 8.22
C ALA A 297 5.11 -6.82 9.18
N LYS A 298 6.29 -6.46 8.65
CA LYS A 298 7.40 -5.82 9.35
C LYS A 298 7.23 -4.30 9.52
N GLY A 299 6.30 -3.67 8.79
CA GLY A 299 6.06 -2.22 8.81
C GLY A 299 6.88 -1.42 7.79
N TRP A 300 7.63 -2.08 6.90
CA TRP A 300 8.41 -1.42 5.82
C TRP A 300 7.56 -0.98 4.62
N LEU A 301 6.27 -1.28 4.63
CA LEU A 301 5.28 -0.83 3.65
C LEU A 301 4.00 -0.46 4.39
N THR A 302 3.44 0.71 4.09
CA THR A 302 2.24 1.22 4.75
C THR A 302 0.97 0.99 3.91
N SER A 303 -0.16 1.48 4.40
CA SER A 303 -1.41 1.65 3.63
C SER A 303 -1.28 2.53 2.38
N ASP A 304 -0.15 3.21 2.18
CA ASP A 304 0.13 3.98 0.96
C ASP A 304 0.85 3.15 -0.10
N ASN A 305 1.70 2.22 0.32
CA ASN A 305 2.40 1.32 -0.60
C ASN A 305 1.60 0.05 -0.93
N VAL A 306 0.74 -0.42 -0.02
CA VAL A 306 -0.12 -1.60 -0.19
C VAL A 306 -1.59 -1.22 -0.05
N LYS A 307 -2.21 -0.79 -1.15
CA LYS A 307 -3.61 -0.33 -1.18
C LYS A 307 -4.58 -1.51 -1.13
N THR A 308 -5.71 -1.34 -0.44
CA THR A 308 -6.75 -2.39 -0.38
C THR A 308 -7.75 -2.22 -1.52
N ILE A 309 -8.14 -3.33 -2.17
CA ILE A 309 -9.12 -3.35 -3.26
C ILE A 309 -10.50 -3.71 -2.73
N TYR A 310 -11.46 -2.81 -2.96
CA TYR A 310 -12.85 -2.96 -2.49
C TYR A 310 -13.87 -3.24 -3.61
N GLN A 311 -13.47 -3.12 -4.88
CA GLN A 311 -14.37 -3.24 -6.03
C GLN A 311 -13.67 -3.72 -7.31
N ASN A 312 -14.48 -4.14 -8.29
CA ASN A 312 -14.04 -4.46 -9.64
C ASN A 312 -13.35 -3.23 -10.28
N GLY A 313 -12.26 -3.43 -11.02
CA GLY A 313 -11.56 -2.33 -11.67
C GLY A 313 -10.25 -2.72 -12.34
N GLN A 314 -9.56 -1.70 -12.87
CA GLN A 314 -8.14 -1.78 -13.23
C GLN A 314 -7.30 -1.06 -12.18
N TYR A 315 -6.13 -1.62 -11.89
CA TYR A 315 -5.24 -1.25 -10.81
C TYR A 315 -3.80 -1.32 -11.31
N THR A 316 -2.94 -0.39 -10.86
CA THR A 316 -1.58 -0.23 -11.37
C THR A 316 -0.62 -0.13 -10.20
N LEU A 317 0.44 -0.92 -10.23
CA LEU A 317 1.52 -0.92 -9.25
C LEU A 317 2.87 -0.83 -9.95
N LYS A 318 3.85 -0.28 -9.24
CA LYS A 318 5.27 -0.37 -9.62
C LYS A 318 5.89 -1.64 -9.03
N GLU A 319 7.08 -1.99 -9.49
CA GLU A 319 7.83 -3.12 -8.94
C GLU A 319 8.27 -2.89 -7.49
N ALA A 320 8.55 -3.97 -6.76
CA ALA A 320 8.76 -3.96 -5.32
C ALA A 320 10.01 -3.19 -4.82
N SER A 321 10.96 -2.87 -5.71
CA SER A 321 12.34 -2.45 -5.39
C SER A 321 12.55 -0.93 -5.28
N THR A 322 11.60 -0.11 -5.71
CA THR A 322 11.79 1.34 -5.86
C THR A 322 11.99 2.05 -4.51
N ARG A 323 12.94 3.00 -4.44
CA ARG A 323 13.24 3.79 -3.23
C ARG A 323 12.34 5.03 -3.01
N GLU A 324 11.30 5.23 -3.83
CA GLU A 324 10.37 6.39 -3.73
C GLU A 324 9.15 6.06 -2.85
N ASP A 325 8.91 6.80 -1.76
CA ASP A 325 8.01 6.35 -0.68
C ASP A 325 6.49 6.49 -0.94
N SER A 326 6.09 7.29 -1.92
CA SER A 326 4.68 7.50 -2.30
C SER A 326 4.13 6.46 -3.28
N GLN A 327 4.90 5.42 -3.62
CA GLN A 327 4.54 4.48 -4.66
C GLN A 327 3.73 3.27 -4.16
N ILE A 328 2.69 2.93 -4.92
CA ILE A 328 1.95 1.67 -4.79
C ILE A 328 2.80 0.54 -5.38
N VAL A 329 3.28 -0.37 -4.54
CA VAL A 329 4.06 -1.56 -4.94
C VAL A 329 3.28 -2.87 -4.76
N GLY A 330 2.07 -2.79 -4.20
CA GLY A 330 1.19 -3.94 -4.06
C GLY A 330 -0.26 -3.59 -3.79
N TYR A 331 -1.12 -4.60 -3.88
CA TYR A 331 -2.51 -4.51 -3.49
C TYR A 331 -2.93 -5.72 -2.64
N LYS A 332 -3.96 -5.56 -1.81
CA LYS A 332 -4.57 -6.65 -1.02
C LYS A 332 -6.10 -6.63 -1.04
N LEU A 333 -6.74 -7.78 -0.84
CA LEU A 333 -8.19 -7.89 -0.59
C LEU A 333 -8.59 -9.20 0.11
N ASN A 334 -9.62 -9.14 0.95
CA ASN A 334 -10.21 -10.33 1.57
C ASN A 334 -11.11 -11.07 0.57
N LEU A 335 -10.98 -12.40 0.49
CA LEU A 335 -11.69 -13.21 -0.50
C LEU A 335 -13.02 -13.75 0.04
N LYS A 336 -14.12 -13.24 -0.51
CA LYS A 336 -15.49 -13.47 -0.01
C LYS A 336 -15.85 -14.92 0.26
N GLY A 337 -16.17 -15.21 1.53
CA GLY A 337 -16.58 -16.54 1.98
C GLY A 337 -15.44 -17.56 2.00
N THR A 338 -14.19 -17.09 2.12
CA THR A 338 -13.01 -17.88 2.44
C THR A 338 -12.23 -17.17 3.54
N ASP A 339 -11.38 -17.91 4.25
CA ASP A 339 -10.55 -17.37 5.34
C ASP A 339 -9.18 -16.90 4.82
N LYS A 340 -9.16 -16.25 3.65
CA LYS A 340 -7.95 -15.87 2.92
C LYS A 340 -7.96 -14.41 2.50
N THR A 341 -6.81 -13.76 2.63
CA THR A 341 -6.51 -12.48 1.99
C THR A 341 -5.60 -12.72 0.77
N LEU A 342 -5.99 -12.20 -0.38
CA LEU A 342 -5.17 -12.17 -1.60
C LEU A 342 -4.24 -10.94 -1.54
N TYR A 343 -2.95 -11.14 -1.81
CA TYR A 343 -1.96 -10.08 -2.06
C TYR A 343 -1.47 -10.16 -3.51
N LEU A 344 -1.18 -9.01 -4.10
CA LEU A 344 -0.82 -8.80 -5.50
C LEU A 344 0.45 -7.95 -5.58
N GLU A 345 1.49 -8.43 -6.25
CA GLU A 345 2.83 -7.82 -6.32
C GLU A 345 3.39 -7.91 -7.75
N TYR A 346 4.16 -6.93 -8.20
CA TYR A 346 4.86 -6.98 -9.49
C TYR A 346 6.32 -7.34 -9.25
N ARG A 347 6.73 -8.51 -9.74
CA ARG A 347 8.13 -8.94 -9.75
C ARG A 347 8.65 -8.83 -11.17
N ASN A 348 9.61 -7.93 -11.40
CA ASN A 348 10.43 -7.95 -12.61
C ASN A 348 11.69 -8.77 -12.33
N PHE A 349 11.93 -9.83 -13.11
CA PHE A 349 13.16 -10.62 -13.10
C PHE A 349 14.03 -10.36 -14.36
N GLY A 350 13.64 -9.40 -15.19
CA GLY A 350 14.32 -9.03 -16.43
C GLY A 350 15.35 -7.92 -16.24
N THR A 351 15.59 -7.16 -17.31
CA THR A 351 16.36 -5.91 -17.26
C THR A 351 15.55 -4.82 -16.53
N GLY A 352 16.25 -3.98 -15.77
CA GLY A 352 15.67 -2.80 -15.10
C GLY A 352 15.02 -3.06 -13.73
N GLY A 353 14.94 -4.31 -13.26
CA GLY A 353 14.43 -4.66 -11.94
C GLY A 353 15.50 -4.81 -10.84
N ASN A 354 15.05 -5.18 -9.64
CA ASN A 354 15.91 -5.41 -8.47
C ASN A 354 17.12 -6.32 -8.78
N LYS A 355 18.33 -5.94 -8.35
CA LYS A 355 19.52 -6.82 -8.46
C LYS A 355 19.35 -8.17 -7.75
N TYR A 356 18.48 -8.29 -6.76
CA TYR A 356 18.17 -9.56 -6.09
C TYR A 356 17.12 -10.41 -6.85
N ASP A 357 16.13 -9.78 -7.47
CA ASP A 357 15.16 -10.42 -8.35
C ASP A 357 15.58 -10.27 -9.82
N CYS A 358 16.53 -11.08 -10.26
CA CYS A 358 16.94 -11.11 -11.66
C CYS A 358 17.16 -12.54 -12.15
N GLN A 359 17.00 -12.75 -13.46
CA GLN A 359 17.31 -14.01 -14.13
C GLN A 359 18.81 -14.31 -14.14
N SER A 360 19.68 -13.31 -14.26
CA SER A 360 21.13 -13.49 -14.24
C SER A 360 21.75 -12.52 -13.25
N LYS A 361 22.59 -13.06 -12.36
CA LYS A 361 23.37 -12.29 -11.39
C LYS A 361 24.79 -12.15 -11.92
N GLU A 362 25.37 -10.97 -11.77
CA GLU A 362 26.78 -10.73 -12.01
C GLU A 362 27.60 -11.30 -10.83
N LEU A 363 27.56 -12.62 -10.74
CA LEU A 363 28.20 -13.44 -9.73
C LEU A 363 28.88 -14.60 -10.44
N TYR A 364 30.12 -14.87 -10.07
CA TYR A 364 31.02 -15.82 -10.69
C TYR A 364 31.45 -16.83 -9.64
N LYS A 365 31.77 -18.06 -10.02
CA LYS A 365 32.57 -18.94 -9.16
C LYS A 365 33.98 -18.40 -9.06
N THR A 366 34.75 -18.82 -8.06
CA THR A 366 36.18 -18.49 -7.96
C THR A 366 37.06 -19.13 -9.05
N ASP A 367 36.51 -20.03 -9.88
CA ASP A 367 37.13 -20.53 -11.13
C ASP A 367 36.92 -19.59 -12.36
N GLY A 368 36.24 -18.45 -12.18
CA GLY A 368 35.90 -17.49 -13.23
C GLY A 368 34.62 -17.81 -14.01
N THR A 369 33.98 -18.97 -13.77
CA THR A 369 32.72 -19.33 -14.44
C THR A 369 31.55 -18.50 -13.91
N LYS A 370 30.94 -17.67 -14.76
CA LYS A 370 29.71 -16.94 -14.42
C LYS A 370 28.59 -17.89 -13.97
N LEU A 371 27.89 -17.54 -12.89
CA LEU A 371 26.80 -18.35 -12.36
C LEU A 371 25.67 -18.47 -13.40
N LYS A 372 25.19 -19.70 -13.60
CA LYS A 372 24.09 -19.98 -14.52
C LYS A 372 22.79 -19.31 -14.03
N GLY A 373 22.17 -18.55 -14.93
CA GLY A 373 20.91 -17.85 -14.66
C GLY A 373 19.72 -18.75 -14.34
N LEU A 374 18.73 -18.17 -13.65
CA LEU A 374 17.48 -18.78 -13.22
C LEU A 374 16.40 -18.66 -14.30
N THR A 375 15.73 -19.77 -14.63
CA THR A 375 14.60 -19.76 -15.57
C THR A 375 13.31 -19.32 -14.86
N ILE A 376 13.15 -18.00 -14.68
CA ILE A 376 12.04 -17.35 -13.97
C ILE A 376 11.45 -16.19 -14.76
N GLY A 377 10.13 -16.02 -14.79
CA GLY A 377 9.46 -14.98 -15.60
C GLY A 377 9.03 -13.75 -14.79
N SER A 378 9.21 -12.55 -15.32
CA SER A 378 8.56 -11.32 -14.80
C SER A 378 7.04 -11.37 -14.93
N GLY A 379 6.31 -10.76 -13.99
CA GLY A 379 4.84 -10.65 -14.05
C GLY A 379 4.17 -10.34 -12.72
N LEU A 380 2.83 -10.30 -12.73
CA LEU A 380 2.01 -10.14 -11.54
C LEU A 380 2.00 -11.44 -10.73
N VAL A 381 2.42 -11.40 -9.48
CA VAL A 381 2.38 -12.51 -8.54
C VAL A 381 1.17 -12.34 -7.64
N CYS A 382 0.46 -13.45 -7.42
CA CYS A 382 -0.74 -13.52 -6.58
C CYS A 382 -0.47 -14.47 -5.41
N TYR A 383 -0.58 -14.00 -4.18
CA TYR A 383 -0.39 -14.81 -2.98
C TYR A 383 -1.67 -14.92 -2.17
N LEU A 384 -1.91 -16.07 -1.54
CA LEU A 384 -2.93 -16.20 -0.48
C LEU A 384 -2.24 -16.31 0.87
N VAL A 385 -2.68 -15.52 1.84
CA VAL A 385 -2.38 -15.70 3.27
C VAL A 385 -3.67 -15.97 4.04
N ASP A 386 -3.64 -16.73 5.15
CA ASP A 386 -4.81 -16.79 6.06
C ASP A 386 -5.17 -15.38 6.55
N LYS A 387 -6.47 -15.13 6.71
CA LYS A 387 -6.98 -13.83 7.14
C LYS A 387 -6.35 -13.43 8.49
N ASP A 388 -6.13 -12.13 8.66
CA ASP A 388 -5.58 -11.49 9.87
C ASP A 388 -4.19 -11.98 10.32
N THR A 389 -3.51 -12.82 9.52
CA THR A 389 -2.11 -13.23 9.72
C THR A 389 -1.18 -12.01 9.60
N LYS A 390 -0.53 -11.64 10.70
CA LYS A 390 0.54 -10.63 10.70
C LYS A 390 1.75 -11.13 9.91
N PHE A 391 2.55 -12.02 10.49
CA PHE A 391 3.68 -12.67 9.83
C PHE A 391 3.28 -14.04 9.27
N PRO A 392 3.43 -14.30 7.95
CA PRO A 392 3.13 -15.61 7.36
C PRO A 392 4.11 -16.68 7.85
N ASN A 393 3.63 -17.90 8.11
CA ASN A 393 4.44 -19.02 8.60
C ASN A 393 3.87 -20.36 8.10
N ASN A 394 4.67 -21.17 7.40
CA ASN A 394 4.29 -22.49 6.90
C ASN A 394 4.83 -23.67 7.74
N MET A 395 5.51 -23.42 8.87
CA MET A 395 5.88 -24.48 9.80
C MET A 395 4.62 -25.13 10.40
N GLY A 396 4.62 -26.46 10.45
CA GLY A 396 3.43 -27.25 10.79
C GLY A 396 2.36 -27.36 9.69
N CYS A 397 2.43 -26.59 8.60
CA CYS A 397 1.48 -26.72 7.48
C CYS A 397 1.68 -28.04 6.71
N VAL A 398 0.56 -28.61 6.25
CA VAL A 398 0.54 -29.80 5.39
C VAL A 398 0.21 -29.42 3.95
N ALA A 399 0.68 -30.20 2.98
CA ALA A 399 0.53 -29.89 1.56
C ALA A 399 -0.94 -29.65 1.14
N GLY A 400 -1.24 -28.45 0.66
CA GLY A 400 -2.61 -28.03 0.29
C GLY A 400 -3.44 -27.45 1.44
N LYS A 401 -2.83 -27.24 2.61
CA LYS A 401 -3.32 -26.40 3.72
C LYS A 401 -2.18 -25.49 4.18
N TRP A 402 -1.80 -24.57 3.30
CA TRP A 402 -0.74 -23.59 3.55
C TRP A 402 -1.30 -22.35 4.22
N ASN A 403 -0.57 -21.80 5.19
CA ASN A 403 -0.88 -20.47 5.70
C ASN A 403 -0.64 -19.43 4.60
N TYR A 404 0.54 -19.48 3.97
CA TYR A 404 0.94 -18.58 2.89
C TYR A 404 1.38 -19.35 1.64
N GLU A 405 0.76 -19.09 0.49
CA GLU A 405 1.09 -19.73 -0.79
C GLU A 405 1.09 -18.79 -1.98
N THR A 406 1.99 -19.03 -2.94
CA THR A 406 1.96 -18.38 -4.26
C THR A 406 0.98 -19.12 -5.17
N LEU A 407 0.00 -18.43 -5.74
CA LEU A 407 -0.94 -18.99 -6.71
C LEU A 407 -0.33 -19.10 -8.10
N GLY A 408 -0.92 -19.96 -8.93
CA GLY A 408 -0.42 -20.23 -10.28
C GLY A 408 0.87 -21.06 -10.28
N GLY A 409 1.52 -21.04 -11.44
CA GLY A 409 2.67 -21.89 -11.76
C GLY A 409 2.32 -23.36 -11.98
N THR A 410 3.22 -24.06 -12.65
CA THR A 410 3.21 -25.52 -12.86
C THR A 410 4.46 -26.18 -12.30
N TYR A 411 5.56 -25.45 -12.13
CA TYR A 411 6.75 -25.93 -11.41
C TYR A 411 6.59 -25.74 -9.90
N ALA A 412 7.10 -26.70 -9.12
CA ALA A 412 7.13 -26.62 -7.66
C ALA A 412 7.85 -25.34 -7.18
N THR A 413 8.91 -24.94 -7.89
CA THR A 413 9.72 -23.74 -7.63
C THR A 413 9.01 -22.40 -7.88
N LYS A 414 7.77 -22.40 -8.38
CA LYS A 414 6.99 -21.19 -8.70
C LYS A 414 7.60 -20.22 -9.72
N SER A 415 8.62 -20.64 -10.47
CA SER A 415 9.29 -19.77 -11.46
C SER A 415 8.42 -19.41 -12.69
N ASP A 416 7.29 -20.10 -12.87
CA ASP A 416 6.24 -19.81 -13.86
C ASP A 416 4.91 -19.33 -13.23
N ALA A 417 4.92 -18.93 -11.95
CA ALA A 417 3.77 -18.31 -11.30
C ALA A 417 3.46 -16.86 -11.73
N PRO A 418 4.45 -15.97 -11.99
CA PRO A 418 4.17 -14.58 -12.34
C PRO A 418 3.42 -14.44 -13.68
N LEU A 419 2.27 -13.77 -13.65
CA LEU A 419 1.37 -13.60 -14.79
C LEU A 419 1.89 -12.54 -15.76
N LYS A 420 2.04 -12.91 -17.02
CA LYS A 420 2.50 -12.03 -18.11
C LYS A 420 1.35 -11.27 -18.75
N LEU A 421 1.66 -10.31 -19.61
CA LEU A 421 0.69 -9.54 -20.39
C LEU A 421 -0.34 -10.46 -21.11
N ASN A 422 -1.62 -10.13 -20.99
CA ASN A 422 -2.77 -10.92 -21.47
C ASN A 422 -2.89 -12.33 -20.87
N GLN A 423 -2.23 -12.62 -19.74
CA GLN A 423 -2.48 -13.81 -18.93
C GLN A 423 -3.41 -13.49 -17.76
N SER A 424 -4.13 -14.51 -17.29
CA SER A 424 -5.14 -14.33 -16.25
C SER A 424 -5.36 -15.60 -15.41
N LEU A 425 -5.86 -15.42 -14.19
CA LEU A 425 -5.88 -16.43 -13.12
C LEU A 425 -7.25 -16.45 -12.39
N GLU A 426 -7.84 -17.65 -12.29
CA GLU A 426 -9.04 -17.93 -11.49
C GLU A 426 -8.58 -18.05 -10.01
N ILE A 427 -8.80 -16.99 -9.21
CA ILE A 427 -8.46 -16.98 -7.77
C ILE A 427 -9.48 -17.81 -6.98
N THR A 428 -10.78 -17.62 -7.28
CA THR A 428 -11.87 -18.42 -6.71
C THR A 428 -12.94 -18.75 -7.77
N ASP A 429 -13.91 -19.60 -7.41
CA ASP A 429 -15.06 -19.98 -8.26
C ASP A 429 -15.92 -18.76 -8.70
N ASP A 430 -15.71 -17.58 -8.08
CA ASP A 430 -16.39 -16.30 -8.34
C ASP A 430 -15.44 -15.05 -8.27
N MET A 431 -14.10 -15.20 -8.45
CA MET A 431 -13.10 -14.08 -8.47
C MET A 431 -11.91 -14.36 -9.42
N HIS A 432 -11.50 -13.37 -10.23
CA HIS A 432 -10.54 -13.50 -11.34
C HIS A 432 -9.66 -12.24 -11.52
N VAL A 433 -8.42 -12.44 -11.98
CA VAL A 433 -7.44 -11.36 -12.26
C VAL A 433 -6.76 -11.54 -13.62
N GLU A 434 -6.52 -10.46 -14.36
CA GLU A 434 -5.92 -10.44 -15.71
C GLU A 434 -4.90 -9.29 -15.86
N VAL A 435 -3.71 -9.55 -16.41
CA VAL A 435 -2.69 -8.51 -16.61
C VAL A 435 -2.90 -7.81 -17.95
N THR A 436 -3.16 -6.50 -17.90
CA THR A 436 -3.57 -5.67 -19.04
C THR A 436 -2.45 -4.77 -19.60
N ASN A 437 -1.42 -4.45 -18.82
CA ASN A 437 -0.20 -3.78 -19.30
C ASN A 437 1.02 -4.21 -18.47
N ILE A 438 2.21 -4.24 -19.08
CA ILE A 438 3.51 -4.39 -18.39
C ILE A 438 4.53 -3.47 -19.08
N THR A 439 5.28 -2.76 -18.26
CA THR A 439 6.51 -2.01 -18.58
C THR A 439 7.59 -2.37 -17.55
N ASP A 440 8.84 -2.02 -17.77
CA ASP A 440 9.96 -2.52 -16.94
C ASP A 440 9.86 -2.15 -15.45
N ASN A 441 9.18 -1.04 -15.10
CA ASN A 441 8.98 -0.60 -13.72
C ASN A 441 7.51 -0.59 -13.23
N GLN A 442 6.53 -0.87 -14.10
CA GLN A 442 5.11 -0.73 -13.79
C GLN A 442 4.23 -1.77 -14.50
N LEU A 443 3.26 -2.33 -13.77
CA LEU A 443 2.28 -3.30 -14.25
C LEU A 443 0.85 -2.84 -13.95
N THR A 444 -0.04 -2.96 -14.94
CA THR A 444 -1.49 -2.71 -14.78
C THR A 444 -2.26 -4.02 -14.94
N PHE A 445 -3.10 -4.35 -13.97
CA PHE A 445 -4.00 -5.50 -14.00
C PHE A 445 -5.47 -5.10 -13.84
N LYS A 446 -6.35 -6.01 -14.21
CA LYS A 446 -7.79 -5.94 -14.02
C LYS A 446 -8.22 -7.03 -13.04
N ILE A 447 -9.16 -6.75 -12.15
CA ILE A 447 -9.75 -7.73 -11.23
C ILE A 447 -11.27 -7.67 -11.25
N GLU A 448 -11.92 -8.84 -11.32
CA GLU A 448 -13.38 -8.99 -11.38
C GLU A 448 -13.89 -10.14 -10.48
N GLY A 449 -14.89 -9.88 -9.64
CA GLY A 449 -15.52 -10.89 -8.78
C GLY A 449 -16.56 -10.37 -7.77
N ASP A 450 -17.06 -11.29 -6.93
CA ASP A 450 -17.90 -10.97 -5.77
C ASP A 450 -16.99 -10.54 -4.58
N PHE A 451 -16.91 -9.24 -4.29
CA PHE A 451 -16.17 -8.67 -3.14
C PHE A 451 -16.94 -8.82 -1.81
N GLU A 452 -16.25 -8.89 -0.67
CA GLU A 452 -16.93 -8.82 0.64
C GLU A 452 -17.68 -7.48 0.76
N GLU A 453 -18.90 -7.50 1.31
CA GLU A 453 -19.42 -6.27 1.91
C GLU A 453 -18.57 -6.02 3.14
N GLN A 454 -17.80 -4.93 3.17
CA GLN A 454 -17.12 -4.55 4.40
C GLN A 454 -18.17 -4.31 5.48
N GLN A 455 -18.05 -5.00 6.62
CA GLN A 455 -18.31 -4.34 7.90
C GLN A 455 -17.19 -3.31 8.06
N THR A 456 -17.46 -2.11 7.55
CA THR A 456 -16.77 -0.90 7.98
C THR A 456 -17.29 -0.51 9.35
N GLU A 457 -16.50 0.24 10.11
CA GLU A 457 -16.98 0.97 11.29
C GLU A 457 -18.27 1.74 10.97
N THR A 458 -18.36 2.36 9.79
CA THR A 458 -19.58 2.99 9.26
C THR A 458 -20.80 2.05 9.26
N LYS A 459 -20.64 0.78 8.88
CA LYS A 459 -21.73 -0.20 8.90
C LYS A 459 -22.08 -0.60 10.33
N GLU A 460 -21.08 -0.85 11.17
CA GLU A 460 -21.29 -1.22 12.58
C GLU A 460 -21.91 -0.08 13.41
N ILE A 461 -21.65 1.17 13.05
CA ILE A 461 -22.33 2.35 13.61
C ILE A 461 -23.72 2.49 12.99
N SER A 462 -23.90 2.39 11.66
CA SER A 462 -25.22 2.57 11.02
C SER A 462 -26.24 1.50 11.38
N ASP A 463 -25.79 0.29 11.70
CA ASP A 463 -26.63 -0.84 12.10
C ASP A 463 -27.03 -0.78 13.60
N ARG A 464 -26.58 0.23 14.37
CA ARG A 464 -27.01 0.46 15.77
C ARG A 464 -28.44 1.01 15.83
N GLU A 465 -29.19 0.56 16.84
CA GLU A 465 -30.50 1.16 17.19
C GLU A 465 -30.37 2.61 17.70
N LYS A 466 -29.19 2.99 18.22
CA LYS A 466 -28.90 4.33 18.75
C LYS A 466 -27.46 4.76 18.47
N TYR A 467 -27.27 6.04 18.18
CA TYR A 467 -25.96 6.69 18.05
C TYR A 467 -26.04 8.17 18.43
N ASP A 468 -25.00 8.71 19.07
CA ASP A 468 -24.88 10.11 19.45
C ASP A 468 -23.43 10.57 19.26
N GLY A 469 -23.16 11.44 18.28
CA GLY A 469 -21.83 11.94 18.00
C GLY A 469 -21.20 12.78 19.13
N ARG A 470 -21.97 13.15 20.16
CA ARG A 470 -21.44 13.84 21.35
C ARG A 470 -20.63 12.89 22.24
N ASP A 471 -21.04 11.61 22.31
CA ASP A 471 -20.37 10.56 23.08
C ASP A 471 -19.03 10.18 22.42
N ASP A 472 -19.00 10.12 21.09
CA ASP A 472 -17.78 9.96 20.27
C ASP A 472 -16.84 11.20 20.33
N GLY A 473 -17.26 12.31 20.97
CA GLY A 473 -16.48 13.55 21.07
C GLY A 473 -16.37 14.35 19.77
N ILE A 474 -17.15 14.04 18.73
CA ILE A 474 -17.06 14.65 17.39
C ILE A 474 -18.03 15.82 17.18
N VAL A 475 -18.66 16.34 18.23
CA VAL A 475 -19.65 17.43 18.15
C VAL A 475 -19.19 18.65 18.95
N THR A 476 -18.88 19.73 18.24
CA THR A 476 -18.55 21.06 18.81
C THR A 476 -19.71 21.66 19.60
N PRO A 477 -19.49 22.65 20.48
CA PRO A 477 -20.56 23.43 21.11
C PRO A 477 -21.57 24.04 20.11
N VAL A 478 -22.78 24.35 20.57
CA VAL A 478 -23.78 25.08 19.76
C VAL A 478 -23.42 26.56 19.69
N LYS A 479 -23.48 27.09 18.47
CA LYS A 479 -23.29 28.50 18.11
C LYS A 479 -24.66 29.12 17.86
N ASP A 480 -24.90 30.31 18.39
CA ASP A 480 -26.16 31.02 18.18
C ASP A 480 -26.13 31.87 16.90
N GLN A 481 -27.20 31.83 16.11
CA GLN A 481 -27.40 32.69 14.94
C GLN A 481 -28.13 34.00 15.28
N GLY A 482 -28.74 34.12 16.46
CA GLY A 482 -29.58 35.26 16.85
C GLY A 482 -30.70 35.55 15.84
N ASP A 483 -31.05 36.83 15.67
CA ASP A 483 -32.11 37.30 14.76
C ASP A 483 -31.75 37.21 13.25
N THR A 484 -30.76 36.40 12.87
CA THR A 484 -30.28 36.29 11.48
C THR A 484 -30.89 35.09 10.76
N ASN A 485 -31.07 35.19 9.44
CA ASN A 485 -31.60 34.12 8.57
C ASN A 485 -30.52 33.10 8.15
N LEU A 486 -29.52 32.85 9.00
CA LEU A 486 -28.27 32.16 8.64
C LEU A 486 -28.19 30.67 9.04
N CYS A 487 -29.27 30.06 9.51
CA CYS A 487 -29.34 28.64 9.91
C CYS A 487 -28.67 27.67 8.91
N TRP A 488 -28.86 27.90 7.61
CA TRP A 488 -28.27 27.12 6.52
C TRP A 488 -26.73 27.15 6.50
N ALA A 489 -26.11 28.27 6.87
CA ALA A 489 -24.67 28.39 7.03
C ALA A 489 -24.18 27.79 8.36
N TYR A 490 -24.89 28.04 9.46
CA TYR A 490 -24.58 27.48 10.78
C TYR A 490 -24.62 25.95 10.80
N SER A 491 -25.69 25.36 10.27
CA SER A 491 -25.85 23.91 10.12
C SER A 491 -24.77 23.29 9.22
N SER A 492 -24.45 23.93 8.10
CA SER A 492 -23.41 23.42 7.18
C SER A 492 -22.00 23.53 7.76
N ILE A 493 -21.76 24.48 8.66
CA ILE A 493 -20.50 24.59 9.42
C ILE A 493 -20.44 23.55 10.53
N ALA A 494 -21.50 23.35 11.32
CA ALA A 494 -21.53 22.30 12.34
C ALA A 494 -21.34 20.90 11.72
N ALA A 495 -21.93 20.63 10.54
CA ALA A 495 -21.69 19.39 9.80
C ALA A 495 -20.24 19.25 9.29
N ALA A 496 -19.59 20.37 8.94
CA ALA A 496 -18.18 20.36 8.55
C ALA A 496 -17.24 20.12 9.75
N GLU A 497 -17.50 20.77 10.89
CA GLU A 497 -16.75 20.58 12.13
C GLU A 497 -16.80 19.12 12.60
N SER A 498 -17.97 18.49 12.62
CA SER A 498 -18.09 17.06 12.96
C SER A 498 -17.42 16.11 11.96
N SER A 499 -17.34 16.50 10.68
CA SER A 499 -16.61 15.72 9.67
C SER A 499 -15.09 15.79 9.87
N ILE A 500 -14.56 16.98 10.19
CA ILE A 500 -13.13 17.17 10.52
C ILE A 500 -12.76 16.34 11.76
N LEU A 501 -13.57 16.41 12.82
CA LEU A 501 -13.32 15.64 14.05
C LEU A 501 -13.45 14.13 13.83
N LYS A 502 -14.48 13.65 13.12
CA LYS A 502 -14.67 12.21 12.87
C LYS A 502 -13.61 11.62 11.93
N SER A 503 -13.02 12.43 11.05
CA SER A 503 -11.97 11.98 10.12
C SER A 503 -10.55 12.02 10.71
N GLY A 504 -10.33 12.74 11.81
CA GLY A 504 -9.02 12.83 12.46
C GLY A 504 -7.92 13.51 11.62
N ILE A 505 -8.30 14.26 10.57
CA ILE A 505 -7.36 14.91 9.64
C ILE A 505 -6.49 16.00 10.29
N ASP A 506 -6.87 16.46 11.48
CA ASP A 506 -6.14 17.43 12.27
C ASP A 506 -6.15 16.96 13.74
N PRO A 507 -5.07 16.32 14.22
CA PRO A 507 -4.99 15.83 15.59
C PRO A 507 -4.70 16.95 16.61
N THR A 508 -4.58 18.22 16.18
CA THR A 508 -4.31 19.36 17.07
C THR A 508 -5.58 20.03 17.59
N VAL A 509 -6.74 19.70 17.01
CA VAL A 509 -8.05 20.27 17.39
C VAL A 509 -8.93 19.25 18.10
N THR A 510 -9.78 19.74 19.00
CA THR A 510 -10.83 18.98 19.69
C THR A 510 -12.18 19.62 19.41
N LYS A 511 -13.27 19.02 19.89
CA LYS A 511 -14.62 19.64 19.84
C LYS A 511 -14.67 21.02 20.50
N ASP A 512 -13.79 21.30 21.46
CA ASP A 512 -13.79 22.52 22.27
C ASP A 512 -12.86 23.60 21.68
N THR A 513 -11.91 23.22 20.81
CA THR A 513 -10.99 24.17 20.13
C THR A 513 -11.30 24.37 18.64
N LEU A 514 -11.93 23.41 17.96
CA LEU A 514 -12.35 23.56 16.57
C LEU A 514 -13.53 24.52 16.45
N SER A 515 -13.31 25.68 15.83
CA SER A 515 -14.37 26.65 15.57
C SER A 515 -14.20 27.35 14.21
N LEU A 516 -15.09 27.01 13.28
CA LEU A 516 -15.21 27.62 11.96
C LEU A 516 -16.30 28.70 11.94
N ASN A 517 -16.23 29.63 10.99
CA ASN A 517 -17.08 30.83 10.96
C ASN A 517 -18.26 30.73 9.98
N PRO A 518 -19.51 30.57 10.46
CA PRO A 518 -20.70 30.54 9.60
C PRO A 518 -21.11 31.90 9.04
N MET A 519 -20.81 33.00 9.73
CA MET A 519 -21.09 34.36 9.22
C MET A 519 -20.17 34.69 8.03
N ALA A 520 -18.90 34.26 8.07
CA ALA A 520 -17.96 34.40 6.95
C ALA A 520 -18.39 33.56 5.73
N ALA A 521 -18.88 32.34 5.97
CA ALA A 521 -19.42 31.50 4.90
C ALA A 521 -20.70 32.11 4.30
N ALA A 522 -21.62 32.61 5.13
CA ALA A 522 -22.82 33.30 4.68
C ALA A 522 -22.51 34.58 3.88
N TYR A 523 -21.59 35.42 4.38
CA TYR A 523 -21.11 36.63 3.70
C TYR A 523 -20.62 36.30 2.28
N ARG A 524 -19.82 35.24 2.13
CA ARG A 524 -19.23 34.83 0.84
C ARG A 524 -20.18 34.15 -0.12
N VAL A 525 -21.42 33.83 0.27
CA VAL A 525 -22.43 33.48 -0.73
C VAL A 525 -22.85 34.70 -1.56
N PHE A 526 -22.69 35.92 -1.03
CA PHE A 526 -23.10 37.16 -1.67
C PHE A 526 -21.94 38.10 -2.02
N LYS A 527 -20.75 37.93 -1.41
CA LYS A 527 -19.59 38.81 -1.59
C LYS A 527 -18.30 38.00 -1.72
N ARG A 528 -17.85 37.81 -2.96
CA ARG A 528 -16.61 37.16 -3.37
C ARG A 528 -15.85 38.06 -4.32
N GLU A 529 -14.54 38.14 -4.13
CA GLU A 529 -13.62 38.73 -5.09
C GLU A 529 -13.31 37.71 -6.21
N SER A 530 -12.48 38.10 -7.18
CA SER A 530 -11.91 37.18 -8.16
C SER A 530 -11.08 36.08 -7.48
N ASP A 531 -10.98 34.89 -8.08
CA ASP A 531 -10.10 33.85 -7.53
C ASP A 531 -8.59 34.18 -7.71
N PRO A 532 -7.66 33.66 -6.88
CA PRO A 532 -6.23 33.96 -6.99
C PRO A 532 -5.49 33.42 -8.23
N LEU A 533 -6.21 32.84 -9.19
CA LEU A 533 -5.72 32.51 -10.53
C LEU A 533 -6.34 33.39 -11.61
N GLY A 534 -7.32 34.27 -11.31
CA GLY A 534 -7.97 35.16 -12.27
C GLY A 534 -8.75 34.43 -13.36
N ASN A 535 -9.41 33.32 -13.00
CA ASN A 535 -10.25 32.53 -13.89
C ASN A 535 -11.73 32.93 -13.83
N THR A 536 -12.15 33.53 -12.72
CA THR A 536 -13.47 34.10 -12.42
C THR A 536 -13.32 35.57 -12.01
N ASP A 537 -14.30 36.40 -12.34
CA ASP A 537 -14.32 37.84 -12.06
C ASP A 537 -14.69 38.14 -10.60
N GLY A 538 -15.45 37.24 -9.96
CA GLY A 538 -16.02 37.41 -8.61
C GLY A 538 -17.55 37.50 -8.62
N ASP A 539 -18.16 37.79 -7.48
CA ASP A 539 -19.61 37.94 -7.32
C ASP A 539 -19.90 38.84 -6.11
N TRP A 540 -20.33 40.08 -6.34
CA TRP A 540 -20.49 41.09 -5.30
C TRP A 540 -21.89 41.71 -5.31
N GLN A 541 -22.73 41.26 -4.39
CA GLN A 541 -24.14 41.63 -4.29
C GLN A 541 -24.34 42.60 -3.12
N SER A 542 -24.98 43.74 -3.39
CA SER A 542 -25.24 44.79 -2.41
C SER A 542 -26.46 44.47 -1.52
N VAL A 543 -26.42 43.32 -0.85
CA VAL A 543 -27.50 42.82 0.01
C VAL A 543 -27.08 42.79 1.49
N ASN A 544 -28.06 42.91 2.39
CA ASN A 544 -27.85 42.56 3.80
C ASN A 544 -27.85 41.03 3.95
N TYR A 545 -26.66 40.43 3.87
CA TYR A 545 -26.45 38.98 3.91
C TYR A 545 -27.03 38.30 5.17
N LEU A 546 -27.07 39.01 6.31
CA LEU A 546 -27.63 38.50 7.58
C LEU A 546 -29.11 38.12 7.46
N MET A 547 -29.85 38.76 6.55
CA MET A 547 -31.28 38.51 6.34
C MET A 547 -31.57 37.66 5.09
N GLN A 548 -30.55 37.19 4.36
CA GLN A 548 -30.76 36.39 3.16
C GLN A 548 -31.01 34.91 3.49
N SER A 549 -32.10 34.37 2.97
CA SER A 549 -32.41 32.95 3.08
C SER A 549 -31.49 32.08 2.20
N GLY A 550 -31.34 30.83 2.59
CA GLY A 550 -30.46 29.88 1.90
C GLY A 550 -30.72 28.44 2.28
N ASP A 551 -29.79 27.60 1.83
CA ASP A 551 -29.87 26.15 1.87
C ASP A 551 -28.44 25.58 1.97
N PRO A 552 -28.27 24.32 2.41
CA PRO A 552 -26.95 23.68 2.50
C PRO A 552 -26.19 23.55 1.17
N LEU A 553 -26.90 23.53 0.02
CA LEU A 553 -26.26 23.45 -1.30
C LEU A 553 -25.52 24.76 -1.65
N LYS A 554 -25.99 25.93 -1.20
CA LYS A 554 -25.21 27.20 -1.31
C LYS A 554 -23.83 27.07 -0.63
N ILE A 555 -23.74 26.38 0.50
CA ILE A 555 -22.47 26.14 1.20
C ILE A 555 -21.63 25.05 0.50
N ALA A 556 -22.25 23.97 0.02
CA ALA A 556 -21.55 22.95 -0.79
C ALA A 556 -20.85 23.56 -2.03
N LYS A 557 -21.55 24.46 -2.74
CA LYS A 557 -21.00 25.26 -3.85
C LYS A 557 -19.82 26.10 -3.38
N LEU A 558 -19.99 26.85 -2.30
CA LEU A 558 -18.97 27.74 -1.74
C LEU A 558 -17.68 26.99 -1.36
N TYR A 559 -17.81 25.84 -0.68
CA TYR A 559 -16.70 24.96 -0.35
C TYR A 559 -16.00 24.43 -1.61
N SER A 560 -16.74 24.06 -2.68
CA SER A 560 -16.14 23.60 -3.95
C SER A 560 -15.30 24.67 -4.67
N MET A 561 -15.57 25.95 -4.40
CA MET A 561 -14.80 27.08 -4.88
C MET A 561 -13.75 27.56 -3.85
N TRP A 562 -13.50 26.79 -2.79
CA TRP A 562 -12.60 27.09 -1.66
C TRP A 562 -12.83 28.45 -0.99
N TRP A 563 -14.02 29.05 -1.13
CA TRP A 563 -14.37 30.31 -0.44
C TRP A 563 -14.78 30.12 1.03
N ALA A 564 -14.67 28.90 1.54
CA ALA A 564 -14.82 28.50 2.94
C ALA A 564 -14.18 27.10 3.14
N PRO A 565 -13.89 26.63 4.37
CA PRO A 565 -14.10 27.31 5.65
C PRO A 565 -12.88 28.13 6.14
N VAL A 566 -13.16 29.07 7.05
CA VAL A 566 -12.16 29.83 7.83
C VAL A 566 -12.53 29.79 9.32
N SER A 567 -11.54 29.99 10.19
CA SER A 567 -11.69 30.06 11.64
C SER A 567 -11.70 31.52 12.14
N GLY A 568 -12.06 31.73 13.41
CA GLY A 568 -12.10 33.07 14.03
C GLY A 568 -13.30 33.92 13.57
N ASN A 569 -13.48 35.11 14.14
CA ASN A 569 -14.77 35.83 14.07
C ASN A 569 -14.88 36.86 12.91
N VAL A 570 -13.79 37.17 12.22
CA VAL A 570 -13.77 38.20 11.15
C VAL A 570 -14.39 37.66 9.85
N VAL A 571 -15.51 38.21 9.42
CA VAL A 571 -16.27 37.73 8.25
C VAL A 571 -15.55 37.93 6.91
N THR A 572 -14.60 38.86 6.84
CA THR A 572 -13.84 39.21 5.63
C THR A 572 -12.54 38.41 5.42
N THR A 573 -12.05 37.65 6.41
CA THR A 573 -10.78 36.87 6.35
C THR A 573 -10.65 35.98 5.13
N ASN A 574 -9.74 36.30 4.19
CA ASN A 574 -9.62 35.62 2.90
C ASN A 574 -9.27 34.12 3.07
N PRO A 575 -10.12 33.19 2.57
CA PRO A 575 -9.92 31.74 2.72
C PRO A 575 -8.80 31.16 1.85
N TYR A 576 -8.32 31.89 0.84
CA TYR A 576 -7.18 31.45 0.05
C TYR A 576 -5.85 31.70 0.77
N GLU A 577 -5.75 32.82 1.49
CA GLU A 577 -4.62 33.18 2.36
C GLU A 577 -4.68 32.46 3.71
N ASN A 578 -5.88 32.35 4.29
CA ASN A 578 -6.15 31.84 5.64
C ASN A 578 -7.10 30.62 5.64
N PRO A 579 -6.81 29.54 4.89
CA PRO A 579 -7.64 28.34 4.90
C PRO A 579 -7.52 27.59 6.23
N SER A 580 -8.65 27.19 6.82
CA SER A 580 -8.64 26.18 7.88
C SER A 580 -8.35 24.79 7.30
N TYR A 581 -9.07 24.43 6.22
CA TYR A 581 -9.01 23.11 5.56
C TYR A 581 -9.25 23.23 4.05
N ARG A 582 -8.88 22.20 3.27
CA ARG A 582 -9.32 22.07 1.87
C ARG A 582 -10.56 21.20 1.77
N PHE A 583 -11.49 21.57 0.90
CA PHE A 583 -12.71 20.82 0.66
C PHE A 583 -12.48 19.63 -0.30
N GLU A 584 -12.98 18.45 0.07
CA GLU A 584 -12.95 17.27 -0.80
C GLU A 584 -14.34 16.88 -1.31
N ASN A 585 -15.35 16.70 -0.46
CA ASN A 585 -16.68 16.29 -0.95
C ASN A 585 -17.85 16.92 -0.18
N ALA A 586 -18.94 17.18 -0.90
CA ALA A 586 -20.28 17.43 -0.37
C ALA A 586 -21.23 16.41 -1.01
N ILE A 587 -21.57 15.38 -0.25
CA ILE A 587 -22.40 14.25 -0.70
C ILE A 587 -23.86 14.58 -0.47
N TYR A 588 -24.64 14.66 -1.55
CA TYR A 588 -26.10 14.81 -1.48
C TYR A 588 -26.74 13.49 -1.08
N ILE A 589 -27.68 13.52 -0.14
CA ILE A 589 -28.41 12.34 0.34
C ILE A 589 -29.84 12.41 -0.21
N PRO A 590 -30.24 11.55 -1.18
CA PRO A 590 -31.54 11.65 -1.82
C PRO A 590 -32.71 11.50 -0.84
N GLU A 591 -33.66 12.45 -0.89
CA GLU A 591 -34.82 12.54 0.01
C GLU A 591 -35.74 11.29 0.02
N ASN A 592 -35.64 10.42 -1.00
CA ASN A 592 -36.25 9.09 -1.07
C ASN A 592 -37.71 9.01 -0.58
N LYS A 593 -38.54 10.02 -0.92
CA LYS A 593 -39.92 10.22 -0.43
C LYS A 593 -40.88 9.03 -0.66
N SER A 594 -40.57 8.13 -1.58
CA SER A 594 -41.32 6.89 -1.84
C SER A 594 -40.82 5.66 -1.06
N ASN A 595 -39.72 5.78 -0.31
CA ASN A 595 -39.12 4.73 0.52
C ASN A 595 -38.40 5.34 1.75
N PRO A 596 -39.14 5.72 2.82
CA PRO A 596 -38.55 6.34 4.01
C PRO A 596 -37.52 5.47 4.74
N GLU A 597 -37.64 4.13 4.71
CA GLU A 597 -36.65 3.22 5.28
C GLU A 597 -35.27 3.39 4.63
N GLU A 598 -35.22 3.60 3.31
CA GLU A 598 -33.99 3.86 2.57
C GLU A 598 -33.43 5.26 2.86
N TYR A 599 -34.30 6.26 3.08
CA TYR A 599 -33.85 7.59 3.53
C TYR A 599 -33.18 7.50 4.90
N ILE A 600 -33.82 6.84 5.87
CA ILE A 600 -33.29 6.63 7.23
C ILE A 600 -31.94 5.91 7.15
N ARG A 601 -31.86 4.80 6.40
CA ARG A 601 -30.60 4.06 6.23
C ARG A 601 -29.50 4.91 5.59
N SER A 602 -29.83 5.72 4.58
CA SER A 602 -28.87 6.59 3.89
C SER A 602 -28.33 7.68 4.81
N ILE A 603 -29.18 8.28 5.64
CA ILE A 603 -28.79 9.29 6.64
C ILE A 603 -27.92 8.67 7.74
N LYS A 604 -28.32 7.53 8.33
CA LYS A 604 -27.50 6.80 9.31
C LYS A 604 -26.11 6.48 8.76
N LYS A 605 -26.04 5.94 7.53
CA LYS A 605 -24.78 5.62 6.84
C LYS A 605 -23.91 6.85 6.58
N ALA A 606 -24.51 8.01 6.32
CA ALA A 606 -23.77 9.26 6.12
C ALA A 606 -23.22 9.81 7.45
N ILE A 607 -24.02 9.85 8.51
CA ILE A 607 -23.58 10.23 9.87
C ILE A 607 -22.42 9.31 10.31
N ALA A 608 -22.59 8.00 10.17
CA ALA A 608 -21.59 6.98 10.50
C ALA A 608 -20.30 7.01 9.64
N LYS A 609 -20.25 7.83 8.58
CA LYS A 609 -19.05 8.01 7.74
C LYS A 609 -18.43 9.40 7.84
N TYR A 610 -19.26 10.42 8.01
CA TYR A 610 -18.88 11.84 7.92
C TYR A 610 -19.17 12.63 9.20
N GLY A 611 -19.48 11.93 10.30
CA GLY A 611 -19.83 12.50 11.61
C GLY A 611 -21.22 13.11 11.70
N ALA A 612 -21.67 13.81 10.66
CA ALA A 612 -22.92 14.57 10.67
C ALA A 612 -23.52 14.81 9.27
N VAL A 613 -24.79 15.24 9.24
CA VAL A 613 -25.53 15.64 8.03
C VAL A 613 -26.21 16.99 8.25
N THR A 614 -25.94 17.98 7.40
CA THR A 614 -26.73 19.22 7.32
C THR A 614 -27.98 18.97 6.47
N PHE A 615 -29.13 19.52 6.87
CA PHE A 615 -30.42 19.37 6.16
C PHE A 615 -31.35 20.56 6.44
N GLN A 616 -32.44 20.66 5.68
CA GLN A 616 -33.52 21.62 5.88
C GLN A 616 -34.85 20.92 6.17
N TYR A 617 -35.67 21.51 7.04
CA TYR A 617 -37.02 21.06 7.37
C TYR A 617 -37.98 22.24 7.60
N ASN A 618 -39.28 21.94 7.60
CA ASN A 618 -40.32 22.92 7.92
C ASN A 618 -40.46 23.07 9.44
N ASN A 619 -40.20 24.26 9.97
CA ASN A 619 -40.22 24.56 11.39
C ASN A 619 -41.31 25.57 11.74
N ALA A 620 -42.17 25.25 12.72
CA ALA A 620 -43.19 26.18 13.23
C ALA A 620 -43.19 26.36 14.75
N ARG A 621 -42.39 25.57 15.49
CA ARG A 621 -42.21 25.69 16.95
C ARG A 621 -40.89 25.06 17.40
N GLU A 622 -40.31 25.56 18.48
CA GLU A 622 -39.24 24.86 19.20
C GLU A 622 -39.86 23.87 20.20
N THR A 623 -39.44 22.60 20.14
CA THR A 623 -39.87 21.55 21.09
C THR A 623 -38.88 20.39 21.09
N LEU A 624 -38.68 19.78 22.26
CA LEU A 624 -37.65 18.74 22.50
C LEU A 624 -37.90 17.44 21.69
N TYR A 625 -39.16 17.15 21.34
CA TYR A 625 -39.56 16.01 20.51
C TYR A 625 -40.55 16.49 19.44
N TYR A 626 -40.08 16.71 18.21
CA TYR A 626 -40.86 17.37 17.15
C TYR A 626 -41.30 16.42 16.02
N ASN A 627 -42.55 16.57 15.55
CA ASN A 627 -43.03 16.02 14.29
C ASN A 627 -43.66 17.10 13.39
N PRO A 628 -42.92 17.66 12.41
CA PRO A 628 -43.44 18.70 11.51
C PRO A 628 -44.40 18.18 10.43
N LYS A 629 -44.48 16.86 10.19
CA LYS A 629 -45.14 16.24 9.02
C LYS A 629 -46.59 16.68 8.79
N ASN A 630 -47.31 16.95 9.87
CA ASN A 630 -48.73 17.30 9.86
C ASN A 630 -48.99 18.74 10.36
N GLU A 631 -47.97 19.59 10.46
CA GLU A 631 -48.17 21.00 10.83
C GLU A 631 -48.59 21.85 9.63
N HIS A 632 -49.64 22.63 9.81
CA HIS A 632 -50.24 23.51 8.80
C HIS A 632 -50.55 24.87 9.44
N SER A 633 -49.57 25.78 9.43
CA SER A 633 -49.74 27.16 9.88
C SER A 633 -49.06 28.15 8.92
N SER A 634 -49.50 29.41 8.96
CA SER A 634 -48.84 30.54 8.28
C SER A 634 -47.50 30.93 8.90
N THR A 635 -47.08 30.28 9.99
CA THR A 635 -45.81 30.51 10.70
C THR A 635 -44.72 29.50 10.37
N ILE A 636 -44.98 28.53 9.48
CA ILE A 636 -43.97 27.57 9.01
C ILE A 636 -42.88 28.31 8.24
N SER A 637 -41.63 28.10 8.64
CA SER A 637 -40.44 28.61 7.97
C SER A 637 -39.44 27.46 7.67
N PRO A 638 -38.69 27.50 6.56
CA PRO A 638 -37.61 26.54 6.31
C PRO A 638 -36.44 26.80 7.25
N HIS A 639 -36.22 25.90 8.22
CA HIS A 639 -35.08 25.95 9.14
C HIS A 639 -34.06 24.87 8.79
N ALA A 640 -32.78 25.13 9.02
CA ALA A 640 -31.70 24.20 8.69
C ALA A 640 -30.87 23.87 9.92
N CYS A 641 -30.75 22.58 10.22
CA CYS A 641 -30.08 22.05 11.41
C CYS A 641 -29.18 20.87 11.03
N THR A 642 -28.44 20.32 11.99
CA THR A 642 -27.46 19.26 11.74
C THR A 642 -27.86 17.98 12.46
N ILE A 643 -28.06 16.89 11.72
CA ILE A 643 -28.24 15.56 12.32
C ILE A 643 -26.87 15.04 12.77
N ILE A 644 -26.77 14.67 14.04
CA ILE A 644 -25.54 14.20 14.71
C ILE A 644 -25.70 12.80 15.34
N GLY A 645 -26.88 12.18 15.18
CA GLY A 645 -27.21 10.92 15.83
C GLY A 645 -28.67 10.51 15.59
N TRP A 646 -29.09 9.43 16.25
CA TRP A 646 -30.45 8.90 16.21
C TRP A 646 -30.74 7.97 17.40
N ASP A 647 -32.02 7.68 17.61
CA ASP A 647 -32.51 6.64 18.52
C ASP A 647 -33.79 6.05 17.93
N ASP A 648 -33.76 4.77 17.55
CA ASP A 648 -34.89 4.05 16.92
C ASP A 648 -36.01 3.74 17.92
N ASN A 649 -35.73 3.77 19.22
CA ASN A 649 -36.63 3.28 20.26
C ASN A 649 -37.53 4.37 20.88
N ILE A 650 -37.38 5.64 20.49
CA ILE A 650 -38.22 6.74 20.97
C ILE A 650 -39.71 6.44 20.70
N PRO A 651 -40.57 6.39 21.73
CA PRO A 651 -42.00 6.18 21.56
C PRO A 651 -42.64 7.26 20.68
N SER A 652 -43.49 6.84 19.75
CA SER A 652 -44.06 7.69 18.70
C SER A 652 -44.98 8.80 19.24
N ASP A 653 -45.61 8.55 20.38
CA ASP A 653 -46.48 9.46 21.14
C ASP A 653 -45.74 10.61 21.83
N LYS A 654 -44.40 10.51 22.00
CA LYS A 654 -43.60 11.64 22.53
C LYS A 654 -43.47 12.81 21.56
N PHE A 655 -43.55 12.56 20.25
CA PHE A 655 -43.35 13.60 19.24
C PHE A 655 -44.60 14.46 19.09
N VAL A 656 -44.44 15.78 19.20
CA VAL A 656 -45.55 16.74 19.10
C VAL A 656 -45.43 17.64 17.87
N PRO A 657 -46.56 18.10 17.29
CA PRO A 657 -47.94 17.70 17.62
C PRO A 657 -48.31 16.31 17.06
N ASN A 658 -49.45 15.79 17.54
CA ASN A 658 -50.19 14.65 16.96
C ASN A 658 -49.49 13.27 16.94
N GLY A 659 -48.29 13.12 17.51
CA GLY A 659 -47.52 11.88 17.44
C GLY A 659 -46.84 11.66 16.09
N ALA A 660 -45.87 10.75 16.07
CA ALA A 660 -45.27 10.20 14.86
C ALA A 660 -46.02 8.96 14.37
N THR A 661 -45.94 8.62 13.07
CA THR A 661 -46.50 7.37 12.54
C THR A 661 -45.63 6.13 12.79
N GLN A 662 -44.40 6.32 13.27
CA GLN A 662 -43.47 5.27 13.67
C GLN A 662 -42.65 5.68 14.89
N LYS A 663 -41.98 4.71 15.52
CA LYS A 663 -40.98 4.99 16.56
C LYS A 663 -39.74 5.66 15.96
N GLY A 664 -38.98 6.32 16.83
CA GLY A 664 -37.62 6.76 16.55
C GLY A 664 -37.49 8.14 15.94
N GLY A 665 -36.29 8.71 16.07
CA GLY A 665 -35.98 10.05 15.59
C GLY A 665 -34.50 10.36 15.52
N TRP A 666 -34.20 11.41 14.77
CA TRP A 666 -32.91 12.04 14.62
C TRP A 666 -32.54 12.87 15.84
N LEU A 667 -31.30 12.73 16.31
CA LEU A 667 -30.72 13.71 17.23
C LEU A 667 -30.21 14.89 16.40
N VAL A 668 -30.76 16.07 16.66
CA VAL A 668 -30.49 17.28 15.89
C VAL A 668 -29.77 18.31 16.76
N LYS A 669 -28.63 18.79 16.28
CA LYS A 669 -27.94 19.99 16.76
C LYS A 669 -28.55 21.23 16.07
N ASN A 670 -28.97 22.19 16.87
CA ASN A 670 -29.59 23.44 16.45
C ASN A 670 -28.57 24.59 16.38
N SER A 671 -29.04 25.80 16.05
CA SER A 671 -28.26 27.05 16.05
C SER A 671 -28.92 28.17 16.88
N TYR A 672 -29.71 27.80 17.90
CA TYR A 672 -30.29 28.69 18.90
C TYR A 672 -29.92 28.23 20.32
N LYS A 673 -29.75 29.15 21.28
CA LYS A 673 -29.53 28.82 22.70
C LYS A 673 -30.79 28.44 23.47
N SER A 674 -31.97 28.77 22.96
CA SER A 674 -33.29 28.36 23.47
C SER A 674 -33.47 26.83 23.51
N LEU A 675 -33.01 26.14 22.46
CA LEU A 675 -33.09 24.69 22.33
C LEU A 675 -31.91 24.16 21.51
N GLU A 676 -30.76 24.02 22.16
CA GLU A 676 -29.50 23.61 21.52
C GLU A 676 -29.56 22.24 20.81
N TYR A 677 -30.30 21.28 21.39
CA TYR A 677 -30.46 19.93 20.87
C TYR A 677 -31.91 19.47 21.01
N PHE A 678 -32.43 18.75 20.00
CA PHE A 678 -33.77 18.18 20.02
C PHE A 678 -33.88 16.90 19.21
N TRP A 679 -34.98 16.17 19.41
CA TRP A 679 -35.31 14.95 18.68
C TRP A 679 -36.34 15.26 17.59
N LEU A 680 -35.96 15.02 16.33
CA LEU A 680 -36.84 15.20 15.16
C LEU A 680 -37.29 13.83 14.66
N SER A 681 -38.60 13.58 14.61
CA SER A 681 -39.12 12.26 14.22
C SER A 681 -38.66 11.81 12.84
N TYR A 682 -38.49 10.50 12.66
CA TYR A 682 -38.33 9.85 11.35
C TYR A 682 -39.52 10.08 10.39
N ASP A 683 -40.64 10.60 10.88
CA ASP A 683 -41.75 11.12 10.07
C ASP A 683 -41.39 12.37 9.24
N ASN A 684 -40.30 13.08 9.57
CA ASN A 684 -39.94 14.34 8.91
C ASN A 684 -39.49 14.16 7.45
N THR A 685 -40.12 14.92 6.55
CA THR A 685 -39.79 15.00 5.11
C THR A 685 -38.67 16.00 4.83
N SER A 686 -37.49 15.76 5.42
CA SER A 686 -36.25 16.52 5.18
C SER A 686 -36.00 16.82 3.70
N SER A 687 -35.35 17.96 3.44
CA SER A 687 -34.87 18.35 2.11
C SER A 687 -33.44 18.88 2.16
N CYS A 688 -32.79 18.94 1.00
CA CYS A 688 -31.43 19.48 0.83
C CYS A 688 -30.38 18.87 1.80
N SER A 689 -30.42 17.56 2.02
CA SER A 689 -29.52 16.86 2.94
C SER A 689 -28.11 16.66 2.35
N TYR A 690 -27.07 17.13 3.03
CA TYR A 690 -25.66 16.98 2.64
C TYR A 690 -24.76 16.52 3.79
N ALA A 691 -23.75 15.71 3.46
CA ALA A 691 -22.63 15.38 4.34
C ALA A 691 -21.31 15.85 3.71
N PHE A 692 -20.35 16.30 4.52
CA PHE A 692 -19.09 16.89 4.03
C PHE A 692 -17.86 16.03 4.31
N SER A 693 -16.75 16.32 3.63
CA SER A 693 -15.41 15.80 3.92
C SER A 693 -14.33 16.78 3.44
N PHE A 694 -13.22 16.81 4.17
CA PHE A 694 -12.14 17.78 4.04
C PHE A 694 -10.78 17.10 4.12
N ALA A 695 -9.75 17.84 3.71
CA ALA A 695 -8.35 17.47 3.84
C ALA A 695 -7.56 18.58 4.56
N PRO A 696 -6.38 18.26 5.11
CA PRO A 696 -5.44 19.26 5.61
C PRO A 696 -5.20 20.39 4.61
N LYS A 697 -5.02 21.62 5.12
CA LYS A 697 -4.93 22.84 4.29
C LYS A 697 -3.78 22.84 3.28
N ASP A 698 -2.77 22.01 3.50
CA ASP A 698 -1.59 21.84 2.66
C ASP A 698 -1.69 20.69 1.64
N LYS A 699 -2.71 19.80 1.70
CA LYS A 699 -2.87 18.69 0.73
C LYS A 699 -2.98 19.23 -0.71
N TYR A 700 -3.62 20.38 -0.88
CA TYR A 700 -3.74 21.09 -2.16
C TYR A 700 -3.43 22.59 -1.99
N GLY A 701 -2.66 23.15 -2.92
CA GLY A 701 -2.27 24.56 -2.95
C GLY A 701 -3.22 25.47 -3.72
N PHE A 702 -3.69 25.03 -4.91
CA PHE A 702 -4.50 25.86 -5.82
C PHE A 702 -5.69 25.09 -6.41
N ASN A 703 -6.71 25.85 -6.85
CA ASN A 703 -7.97 25.34 -7.40
C ASN A 703 -8.29 26.07 -8.71
N TYR A 704 -8.16 25.40 -9.85
CA TYR A 704 -8.50 25.94 -11.17
C TYR A 704 -9.95 25.61 -11.51
N TYR A 705 -10.80 26.63 -11.67
CA TYR A 705 -12.22 26.48 -12.01
C TYR A 705 -12.75 27.72 -12.75
N TYR A 706 -13.97 27.63 -13.30
CA TYR A 706 -14.64 28.73 -14.03
C TYR A 706 -16.08 29.02 -13.55
N ASP A 707 -16.64 28.14 -12.72
CA ASP A 707 -18.02 28.16 -12.27
C ASP A 707 -18.25 29.05 -11.02
N GLY A 708 -17.99 30.35 -11.15
CA GLY A 708 -18.13 31.33 -10.06
C GLY A 708 -19.58 31.66 -9.62
N SER A 709 -20.59 31.29 -10.41
CA SER A 709 -22.01 31.48 -10.07
C SER A 709 -22.52 30.45 -9.05
N MET A 710 -23.58 30.79 -8.33
CA MET A 710 -24.30 29.90 -7.41
C MET A 710 -25.41 29.07 -8.07
N ASP A 711 -25.65 29.19 -9.38
CA ASP A 711 -26.67 28.42 -10.10
C ASP A 711 -26.17 27.03 -10.53
N ASP A 712 -27.03 26.01 -10.46
CA ASP A 712 -26.72 24.64 -10.93
C ASP A 712 -27.68 24.19 -12.01
N PHE A 713 -27.13 23.79 -13.16
CA PHE A 713 -27.86 23.27 -14.31
C PHE A 713 -27.43 21.84 -14.62
N PRO A 714 -28.31 20.83 -14.55
CA PRO A 714 -27.95 19.46 -14.85
C PRO A 714 -27.81 19.24 -16.37
N LEU A 715 -26.65 18.76 -16.83
CA LEU A 715 -26.42 18.48 -18.24
C LEU A 715 -27.40 17.41 -18.75
N ARG A 716 -27.96 17.59 -19.96
CA ARG A 716 -29.20 16.89 -20.36
C ARG A 716 -28.99 15.48 -20.89
N LYS A 717 -28.25 15.32 -22.00
CA LYS A 717 -28.08 14.04 -22.72
C LYS A 717 -26.64 13.54 -22.61
N ASP A 718 -25.74 14.45 -22.90
CA ASP A 718 -24.30 14.28 -23.01
C ASP A 718 -23.72 13.94 -21.64
N LYS A 719 -22.64 13.16 -21.65
CA LYS A 719 -22.07 12.53 -20.44
C LYS A 719 -20.64 12.94 -20.15
N SER A 720 -20.07 13.85 -20.96
CA SER A 720 -18.67 14.24 -20.90
C SER A 720 -18.50 15.73 -21.11
N VAL A 721 -17.74 16.37 -20.22
CA VAL A 721 -17.45 17.81 -20.18
C VAL A 721 -15.96 18.00 -19.92
N ALA A 722 -15.36 19.00 -20.55
CA ALA A 722 -13.97 19.39 -20.35
C ALA A 722 -13.86 20.84 -19.92
N ASN A 723 -12.98 21.15 -18.97
CA ASN A 723 -12.49 22.50 -18.74
C ASN A 723 -11.03 22.57 -19.22
N VAL A 724 -10.68 23.63 -19.97
CA VAL A 724 -9.33 23.85 -20.54
C VAL A 724 -8.68 25.02 -19.82
N PHE A 725 -7.50 24.80 -19.24
CA PHE A 725 -6.82 25.73 -18.34
C PHE A 725 -5.42 26.05 -18.83
N LYS A 726 -4.92 27.23 -18.47
CA LYS A 726 -3.49 27.59 -18.56
C LYS A 726 -2.88 27.48 -17.17
N ALA A 727 -1.80 26.73 -17.01
CA ALA A 727 -1.05 26.57 -15.76
C ALA A 727 -0.32 27.87 -15.38
N LYS A 728 -0.17 28.16 -14.07
CA LYS A 728 0.25 29.50 -13.60
C LYS A 728 1.22 29.53 -12.43
N LYS A 729 1.47 28.42 -11.70
CA LYS A 729 2.13 28.48 -10.39
C LYS A 729 3.51 27.83 -10.32
N SER A 730 3.91 26.98 -11.27
CA SER A 730 5.29 26.52 -11.34
C SER A 730 6.27 27.68 -11.57
N ASP A 731 7.44 27.59 -10.96
CA ASP A 731 8.51 28.59 -11.01
C ASP A 731 9.89 27.90 -11.13
N ASP A 732 10.98 28.63 -10.91
CA ASP A 732 12.34 28.07 -11.04
C ASP A 732 12.71 27.10 -9.91
N LEU A 733 12.09 27.20 -8.74
CA LEU A 733 12.34 26.36 -7.56
C LEU A 733 11.30 25.24 -7.37
N LYS A 734 10.09 25.39 -7.91
CA LYS A 734 8.94 24.50 -7.64
C LYS A 734 8.18 24.08 -8.89
N ASP A 735 7.92 22.78 -8.96
CA ASP A 735 7.08 22.16 -9.98
C ASP A 735 5.62 22.11 -9.52
N GLU A 736 4.69 22.47 -10.40
CA GLU A 736 3.25 22.40 -10.12
C GLU A 736 2.70 21.03 -10.54
N TYR A 737 2.01 20.34 -9.64
CA TYR A 737 1.41 19.03 -9.90
C TYR A 737 -0.09 19.07 -9.71
N ILE A 738 -0.85 18.63 -10.72
CA ILE A 738 -2.25 18.26 -10.55
C ILE A 738 -2.32 17.02 -9.66
N LYS A 739 -3.07 17.10 -8.55
CA LYS A 739 -3.27 16.00 -7.60
C LYS A 739 -4.68 15.41 -7.69
N ALA A 740 -5.70 16.23 -7.93
CA ALA A 740 -7.10 15.77 -7.95
C ALA A 740 -8.00 16.63 -8.87
N VAL A 741 -9.18 16.12 -9.17
CA VAL A 741 -10.25 16.85 -9.87
C VAL A 741 -11.55 16.74 -9.06
N ASN A 742 -12.14 17.88 -8.68
CA ASN A 742 -13.47 17.93 -8.05
C ASN A 742 -14.54 18.24 -9.10
N VAL A 743 -15.67 17.52 -9.06
CA VAL A 743 -16.76 17.65 -10.03
C VAL A 743 -18.12 17.55 -9.35
N ALA A 744 -19.07 18.39 -9.79
CA ALA A 744 -20.46 18.25 -9.39
C ALA A 744 -21.19 17.23 -10.27
N ILE A 745 -21.73 16.17 -9.67
CA ILE A 745 -22.44 15.07 -10.34
C ILE A 745 -23.87 14.90 -9.83
N GLY A 746 -24.77 14.49 -10.74
CA GLY A 746 -26.17 14.15 -10.48
C GLY A 746 -26.45 12.67 -10.77
N GLY A 747 -27.40 12.08 -10.03
CA GLY A 747 -27.77 10.66 -10.13
C GLY A 747 -27.19 9.82 -8.98
N GLU A 748 -27.49 8.52 -8.98
CA GLU A 748 -26.98 7.56 -7.98
C GLU A 748 -26.10 6.50 -8.66
N ASN A 749 -25.23 5.85 -7.90
CA ASN A 749 -24.37 4.76 -8.36
C ASN A 749 -23.53 5.16 -9.60
N VAL A 750 -22.96 6.36 -9.55
CA VAL A 750 -22.27 7.01 -10.67
C VAL A 750 -20.79 6.62 -10.70
N THR A 751 -20.35 6.08 -11.82
CA THR A 751 -18.93 5.94 -12.16
C THR A 751 -18.48 7.19 -12.91
N ALA A 752 -17.50 7.91 -12.36
CA ALA A 752 -16.88 9.10 -12.96
C ALA A 752 -15.44 8.79 -13.38
N LYS A 753 -15.12 9.02 -14.67
CA LYS A 753 -13.79 8.92 -15.24
C LYS A 753 -13.23 10.32 -15.45
N VAL A 754 -12.02 10.56 -14.97
CA VAL A 754 -11.23 11.79 -15.17
C VAL A 754 -10.08 11.48 -16.13
N GLU A 755 -9.87 12.36 -17.10
CA GLU A 755 -8.79 12.31 -18.08
C GLU A 755 -8.09 13.68 -18.13
N ILE A 756 -6.76 13.69 -17.99
CA ILE A 756 -5.95 14.91 -18.05
C ILE A 756 -5.13 14.90 -19.33
N TYR A 757 -5.22 15.96 -20.15
CA TYR A 757 -4.36 16.15 -21.33
C TYR A 757 -3.37 17.29 -21.09
N LYS A 758 -2.09 17.08 -21.45
CA LYS A 758 -1.01 18.08 -21.43
C LYS A 758 -0.68 18.56 -22.85
N ASN A 759 -0.03 19.73 -22.96
CA ASN A 759 0.37 20.37 -24.22
C ASN A 759 -0.80 20.53 -25.20
N VAL A 760 -1.95 20.92 -24.68
CA VAL A 760 -3.13 21.23 -25.50
C VAL A 760 -2.83 22.49 -26.33
N ASP A 761 -3.27 22.52 -27.59
CA ASP A 761 -3.08 23.68 -28.48
C ASP A 761 -3.69 24.96 -27.88
N TYR A 762 -3.10 26.11 -28.22
CA TYR A 762 -3.60 27.43 -27.83
C TYR A 762 -5.10 27.58 -28.18
N PRO A 763 -6.01 27.71 -27.21
CA PRO A 763 -7.44 27.39 -27.41
C PRO A 763 -8.23 28.43 -28.20
N TYR A 764 -7.58 29.52 -28.63
CA TYR A 764 -8.16 30.57 -29.47
C TYR A 764 -7.61 30.54 -30.91
N GLY A 765 -6.89 29.48 -31.31
CA GLY A 765 -6.33 29.32 -32.66
C GLY A 765 -7.33 28.97 -33.77
N GLY A 766 -8.61 28.78 -33.44
CA GLY A 766 -9.67 28.43 -34.38
C GLY A 766 -9.77 26.93 -34.72
N GLN A 767 -9.04 26.08 -34.00
CA GLN A 767 -9.00 24.64 -34.20
C GLN A 767 -10.22 23.91 -33.60
N ASP A 768 -10.64 22.83 -34.26
CA ASP A 768 -11.63 21.89 -33.73
C ASP A 768 -11.08 21.08 -32.54
N ASN A 769 -11.98 20.45 -31.78
CA ASN A 769 -11.64 19.50 -30.71
C ASN A 769 -10.69 20.02 -29.61
N VAL A 770 -10.70 21.34 -29.36
CA VAL A 770 -9.78 22.07 -28.46
C VAL A 770 -9.30 21.30 -27.21
N PRO A 771 -10.14 20.65 -26.38
CA PRO A 771 -9.67 19.94 -25.18
C PRO A 771 -8.64 18.82 -25.39
N VAL A 772 -8.46 18.35 -26.63
CA VAL A 772 -7.51 17.28 -27.00
C VAL A 772 -6.66 17.61 -28.23
N SER A 773 -6.75 18.83 -28.79
CA SER A 773 -5.95 19.23 -29.96
C SER A 773 -4.49 19.43 -29.54
N GLY A 774 -3.54 18.94 -30.34
CA GLY A 774 -2.09 19.01 -30.10
C GLY A 774 -1.55 18.18 -28.91
N GLY A 775 -2.36 18.06 -27.86
CA GLY A 775 -1.97 17.48 -26.58
C GLY A 775 -2.05 15.96 -26.49
N TYR A 776 -1.50 15.44 -25.40
CA TYR A 776 -1.45 14.01 -25.10
C TYR A 776 -2.04 13.69 -23.72
N LEU A 777 -2.65 12.51 -23.62
CA LEU A 777 -3.24 11.99 -22.38
C LEU A 777 -2.14 11.71 -21.35
N ALA A 778 -2.13 12.48 -20.25
CA ALA A 778 -1.15 12.39 -19.18
C ALA A 778 -1.65 11.60 -17.95
N ASN A 779 -2.98 11.51 -17.73
CA ASN A 779 -3.56 10.64 -16.71
C ASN A 779 -4.97 10.17 -17.10
N THR A 780 -5.32 8.94 -16.69
CA THR A 780 -6.72 8.51 -16.56
C THR A 780 -6.95 7.88 -15.19
N THR A 781 -7.95 8.38 -14.48
CA THR A 781 -8.39 7.85 -13.18
C THR A 781 -9.91 7.65 -13.19
N THR A 782 -10.43 6.66 -12.47
CA THR A 782 -11.88 6.39 -12.39
C THR A 782 -12.29 6.15 -10.94
N ALA A 783 -13.37 6.80 -10.50
CA ALA A 783 -13.96 6.66 -9.18
C ALA A 783 -15.45 6.29 -9.28
N TYR A 784 -16.00 5.73 -8.20
CA TYR A 784 -17.40 5.33 -8.09
C TYR A 784 -18.04 6.00 -6.87
N PHE A 785 -19.23 6.54 -7.06
CA PHE A 785 -19.98 7.29 -6.06
C PHE A 785 -21.41 6.75 -5.98
N GLU A 786 -21.77 6.20 -4.82
CA GLU A 786 -23.12 5.71 -4.51
C GLU A 786 -24.18 6.83 -4.60
N ASN A 787 -23.80 8.03 -4.15
CA ASN A 787 -24.64 9.23 -4.06
C ASN A 787 -24.10 10.36 -4.95
N SER A 788 -24.97 11.34 -5.26
CA SER A 788 -24.62 12.54 -6.02
C SER A 788 -23.92 13.60 -5.16
N GLY A 789 -23.55 14.73 -5.76
CA GLY A 789 -23.02 15.90 -5.06
C GLY A 789 -21.74 16.43 -5.70
N TYR A 790 -20.96 17.17 -4.93
CA TYR A 790 -19.65 17.69 -5.33
C TYR A 790 -18.61 16.71 -4.82
N VAL A 791 -17.89 16.02 -5.72
CA VAL A 791 -17.02 14.89 -5.37
C VAL A 791 -15.62 15.04 -5.95
N THR A 792 -14.60 14.65 -5.18
CA THR A 792 -13.20 14.70 -5.60
C THR A 792 -12.71 13.32 -6.06
N ILE A 793 -12.07 13.31 -7.23
CA ILE A 793 -11.31 12.19 -7.76
C ILE A 793 -9.83 12.56 -7.63
N GLU A 794 -9.16 12.02 -6.61
CA GLU A 794 -7.71 12.07 -6.49
C GLU A 794 -7.07 11.20 -7.57
N LEU A 795 -6.06 11.70 -8.28
CA LEU A 795 -5.45 11.02 -9.42
C LEU A 795 -4.58 9.85 -8.94
N ASN A 796 -4.63 8.74 -9.68
CA ASN A 796 -3.80 7.56 -9.37
C ASN A 796 -2.28 7.82 -9.48
N GLN A 797 -1.86 8.87 -10.19
CA GLN A 797 -0.51 9.44 -10.23
C GLN A 797 -0.63 10.97 -10.43
N PRO A 798 0.13 11.80 -9.70
CA PRO A 798 0.20 13.25 -9.96
C PRO A 798 0.67 13.60 -11.38
N VAL A 799 0.17 14.70 -11.94
CA VAL A 799 0.57 15.20 -13.27
C VAL A 799 1.30 16.54 -13.15
N LYS A 800 2.62 16.55 -13.39
CA LYS A 800 3.43 17.78 -13.48
C LYS A 800 2.92 18.66 -14.64
N ILE A 801 2.72 19.95 -14.38
CA ILE A 801 2.40 20.98 -15.38
C ILE A 801 3.40 22.15 -15.28
N GLU A 802 3.86 22.60 -16.45
CA GLU A 802 4.80 23.72 -16.57
C GLU A 802 4.06 25.06 -16.65
N LYS A 803 4.71 26.14 -16.24
CA LYS A 803 4.13 27.49 -16.27
C LYS A 803 3.71 27.85 -17.70
N ASP A 804 2.56 28.52 -17.83
CA ASP A 804 1.95 28.94 -19.09
C ASP A 804 1.55 27.79 -20.06
N GLN A 805 1.76 26.53 -19.69
CA GLN A 805 1.30 25.34 -20.43
C GLN A 805 -0.24 25.25 -20.42
N TRP A 806 -0.84 24.94 -21.58
CA TRP A 806 -2.26 24.63 -21.67
C TRP A 806 -2.50 23.13 -21.42
N PHE A 807 -3.51 22.84 -20.60
CA PHE A 807 -3.95 21.50 -20.24
C PHE A 807 -5.47 21.43 -20.19
N SER A 808 -6.04 20.22 -20.26
CA SER A 808 -7.48 20.01 -20.07
C SER A 808 -7.76 18.98 -18.99
N ALA A 809 -8.87 19.18 -18.27
CA ALA A 809 -9.47 18.20 -17.39
C ALA A 809 -10.83 17.79 -17.95
N ILE A 810 -10.88 16.58 -18.51
CA ILE A 810 -12.07 15.94 -19.06
C ILE A 810 -12.69 15.06 -17.98
N VAL A 811 -13.98 15.22 -17.73
CA VAL A 811 -14.75 14.33 -16.84
C VAL A 811 -15.89 13.69 -17.62
N SER A 812 -16.05 12.38 -17.46
CA SER A 812 -17.12 11.58 -18.08
C SER A 812 -17.86 10.74 -17.03
N VAL A 813 -19.20 10.70 -17.06
CA VAL A 813 -20.03 10.02 -16.05
C VAL A 813 -20.94 8.93 -16.64
N SER A 814 -21.21 7.87 -15.87
CA SER A 814 -22.10 6.78 -16.27
C SER A 814 -22.71 6.05 -15.07
N ASN A 815 -23.89 5.43 -15.25
CA ASN A 815 -24.50 4.51 -14.28
C ASN A 815 -25.49 3.57 -14.99
N GLU A 816 -25.96 2.51 -14.31
CA GLU A 816 -26.92 1.54 -14.90
C GLU A 816 -28.28 2.16 -15.25
N LYS A 817 -28.71 3.20 -14.52
CA LYS A 817 -29.98 3.92 -14.79
C LYS A 817 -29.92 4.80 -16.04
N GLY A 818 -28.72 5.20 -16.49
CA GLY A 818 -28.49 6.16 -17.57
C GLY A 818 -28.74 7.63 -17.19
N ASP A 819 -29.13 7.91 -15.95
CA ASP A 819 -29.49 9.25 -15.45
C ASP A 819 -28.33 10.01 -14.79
N ALA A 820 -27.13 9.41 -14.71
CA ALA A 820 -25.89 10.09 -14.30
C ALA A 820 -25.62 11.35 -15.14
N LYS A 821 -25.27 12.47 -14.49
CA LYS A 821 -25.03 13.79 -15.12
C LYS A 821 -23.86 14.51 -14.48
N ILE A 822 -23.27 15.44 -15.23
CA ILE A 822 -22.38 16.49 -14.70
C ILE A 822 -23.23 17.75 -14.55
N MET A 823 -22.99 18.56 -13.52
CA MET A 823 -23.62 19.87 -13.38
C MET A 823 -22.78 20.95 -14.08
N THR A 824 -23.45 21.91 -14.69
CA THR A 824 -22.86 23.15 -15.19
C THR A 824 -23.37 24.34 -14.38
N SER A 825 -22.66 25.46 -14.45
CA SER A 825 -23.12 26.76 -13.94
C SER A 825 -23.09 27.80 -15.07
N TYR A 826 -23.56 29.01 -14.81
CA TYR A 826 -23.27 30.13 -15.70
C TYR A 826 -21.78 30.46 -15.65
N LYS A 827 -21.22 30.90 -16.79
CA LYS A 827 -19.86 31.43 -16.85
C LYS A 827 -19.68 32.61 -15.90
N ASN A 828 -18.49 32.75 -15.36
CA ASN A 828 -18.02 33.93 -14.63
C ASN A 828 -16.57 34.14 -15.12
N GLY A 829 -16.25 35.29 -15.72
CA GLY A 829 -15.03 35.48 -16.51
C GLY A 829 -15.02 34.73 -17.85
N ARG A 830 -14.61 33.45 -17.83
CA ARG A 830 -14.09 32.75 -19.03
C ARG A 830 -15.04 31.66 -19.58
N GLU A 831 -15.09 31.53 -20.91
CA GLU A 831 -15.91 30.51 -21.62
C GLU A 831 -15.18 29.18 -21.87
N MET A 832 -14.30 28.77 -20.97
CA MET A 832 -13.28 27.73 -21.22
C MET A 832 -13.76 26.29 -20.94
N SER A 833 -15.03 26.03 -21.22
CA SER A 833 -15.68 24.74 -21.03
C SER A 833 -16.26 24.19 -22.33
N TYR A 834 -16.14 22.87 -22.52
CA TYR A 834 -16.53 22.16 -23.73
C TYR A 834 -17.35 20.91 -23.39
N ILE A 835 -18.24 20.52 -24.29
CA ILE A 835 -19.10 19.33 -24.20
C ILE A 835 -18.78 18.37 -25.34
N ASN A 836 -18.76 17.07 -25.08
CA ASN A 836 -18.61 16.06 -26.14
C ASN A 836 -19.98 15.53 -26.56
N ASN A 837 -20.36 15.82 -27.81
CA ASN A 837 -21.66 15.47 -28.40
C ASN A 837 -21.63 14.15 -29.21
N GLY A 838 -20.50 13.43 -29.22
CA GLY A 838 -20.28 12.21 -29.99
C GLY A 838 -19.70 12.41 -31.40
N SER A 839 -19.67 13.64 -31.92
CA SER A 839 -18.93 13.99 -33.16
C SER A 839 -17.69 14.85 -32.90
N GLY A 840 -17.53 15.38 -31.69
CA GLY A 840 -16.34 16.12 -31.25
C GLY A 840 -16.59 16.92 -29.98
N TRP A 841 -15.64 17.79 -29.62
CA TRP A 841 -15.81 18.78 -28.56
C TRP A 841 -16.37 20.09 -29.11
N THR A 842 -17.38 20.66 -28.44
CA THR A 842 -17.98 21.97 -28.77
C THR A 842 -18.01 22.85 -27.53
N GLN A 843 -17.78 24.15 -27.66
CA GLN A 843 -17.75 25.08 -26.52
C GLN A 843 -19.15 25.31 -25.93
N LEU A 844 -19.28 25.35 -24.60
CA LEU A 844 -20.54 25.56 -23.87
C LEU A 844 -20.97 27.04 -23.77
N LYS A 845 -20.07 27.98 -24.12
CA LYS A 845 -20.28 29.44 -24.17
C LYS A 845 -20.74 30.04 -22.84
N ASN A 846 -22.05 30.30 -22.70
CA ASN A 846 -22.64 30.91 -21.51
C ASN A 846 -22.64 29.99 -20.27
N TYR A 847 -22.39 28.69 -20.45
CA TYR A 847 -22.29 27.71 -19.38
C TYR A 847 -20.86 27.18 -19.24
N VAL A 848 -20.49 26.83 -18.01
CA VAL A 848 -19.21 26.22 -17.68
C VAL A 848 -19.41 24.93 -16.89
N GLY A 849 -18.53 23.95 -17.10
CA GLY A 849 -18.53 22.72 -16.31
C GLY A 849 -18.13 23.02 -14.87
N ARG A 850 -18.88 22.50 -13.89
CA ARG A 850 -18.43 22.49 -12.48
C ARG A 850 -17.36 21.42 -12.30
N ILE A 851 -16.19 21.68 -12.89
CA ILE A 851 -14.98 20.86 -12.87
C ILE A 851 -13.85 21.75 -12.37
N LYS A 852 -13.30 21.37 -11.23
CA LYS A 852 -12.21 22.01 -10.50
C LYS A 852 -10.97 21.15 -10.62
N VAL A 853 -9.80 21.74 -10.82
CA VAL A 853 -8.52 21.01 -10.80
C VAL A 853 -7.70 21.47 -9.60
N TYR A 854 -7.40 20.54 -8.69
CA TYR A 854 -6.62 20.80 -7.49
C TYR A 854 -5.14 20.51 -7.76
N THR A 855 -4.29 21.51 -7.57
CA THR A 855 -2.84 21.41 -7.78
C THR A 855 -2.06 21.70 -6.49
N LYS A 856 -0.82 21.24 -6.40
CA LYS A 856 0.14 21.54 -5.32
C LYS A 856 1.50 21.85 -5.94
N LEU A 857 2.20 22.83 -5.38
CA LEU A 857 3.63 23.05 -5.68
C LEU A 857 4.47 22.14 -4.81
N GLU A 858 5.45 21.48 -5.43
CA GLU A 858 6.44 20.64 -4.76
C GLU A 858 7.83 21.15 -5.18
N ASN A 859 8.79 21.12 -4.27
CA ASN A 859 10.15 21.55 -4.58
C ASN A 859 10.68 20.70 -5.73
N LYS A 860 11.35 21.34 -6.70
CA LYS A 860 12.15 20.58 -7.66
C LYS A 860 13.21 19.82 -6.88
N VAL A 861 13.48 18.58 -7.28
CA VAL A 861 14.60 17.83 -6.73
C VAL A 861 15.87 18.55 -7.17
N GLU A 862 16.66 19.03 -6.21
CA GLU A 862 18.02 19.47 -6.46
C GLU A 862 18.85 18.24 -6.87
N ASN A 863 18.93 17.99 -8.17
CA ASN A 863 20.12 17.38 -8.71
C ASN A 863 21.29 18.32 -8.35
N PRO A 864 22.38 17.83 -7.72
CA PRO A 864 23.51 18.68 -7.39
C PRO A 864 24.02 19.37 -8.66
N THR A 865 24.28 20.67 -8.54
CA THR A 865 24.59 21.52 -9.69
C THR A 865 25.93 21.11 -10.29
N VAL A 866 25.90 20.38 -11.40
CA VAL A 866 27.09 20.17 -12.22
C VAL A 866 27.47 21.52 -12.81
N GLU A 867 28.56 22.10 -12.32
CA GLU A 867 29.11 23.33 -12.89
C GLU A 867 29.43 23.09 -14.37
N ALA A 868 28.83 23.89 -15.25
CA ALA A 868 29.08 23.77 -16.68
C ALA A 868 30.53 24.19 -16.97
N PRO A 869 31.38 23.33 -17.55
CA PRO A 869 32.77 23.67 -17.81
C PRO A 869 32.84 24.86 -18.78
N THR A 870 33.66 25.85 -18.43
CA THR A 870 33.82 27.06 -19.24
C THR A 870 34.49 26.73 -20.57
N THR A 871 33.76 26.88 -21.68
CA THR A 871 34.28 26.58 -23.02
C THR A 871 35.24 27.68 -23.49
N GLU A 872 36.51 27.60 -23.12
CA GLU A 872 37.55 28.36 -23.80
C GLU A 872 37.68 27.90 -25.26
N ALA A 873 37.77 28.86 -26.18
CA ALA A 873 37.75 28.59 -27.61
C ALA A 873 39.14 28.17 -28.12
N LEU A 874 39.28 26.91 -28.54
CA LEU A 874 40.47 26.43 -29.23
C LEU A 874 40.28 26.50 -30.75
N THR A 875 41.02 27.41 -31.38
CA THR A 875 41.03 27.63 -32.84
C THR A 875 41.60 26.44 -33.59
N THR A 876 40.93 26.01 -34.67
CA THR A 876 41.48 25.08 -35.66
C THR A 876 41.57 25.77 -37.00
N GLU A 877 42.76 25.81 -37.60
CA GLU A 877 42.99 26.44 -38.91
C GLU A 877 42.33 25.64 -40.05
N VAL A 878 41.83 26.35 -41.06
CA VAL A 878 41.43 25.76 -42.35
C VAL A 878 42.11 26.54 -43.47
N THR A 879 43.11 25.93 -44.09
CA THR A 879 43.82 26.51 -45.25
C THR A 879 42.91 26.61 -46.47
N THR A 880 42.94 27.76 -47.13
CA THR A 880 42.10 28.12 -48.27
C THR A 880 42.60 27.53 -49.60
N THR A 881 41.70 27.38 -50.58
CA THR A 881 42.06 27.40 -52.01
C THR A 881 40.92 28.03 -52.82
N SER A 882 41.31 28.96 -53.68
CA SER A 882 40.57 29.89 -54.54
C SER A 882 39.40 29.35 -55.40
N GLU A 883 38.27 30.08 -55.38
CA GLU A 883 37.62 30.84 -56.50
C GLU A 883 37.38 30.21 -57.91
N PRO A 884 36.58 30.85 -58.82
CA PRO A 884 35.56 31.92 -58.64
C PRO A 884 34.23 31.71 -59.43
N THR A 885 33.17 32.46 -59.09
CA THR A 885 32.12 32.83 -60.08
C THR A 885 31.46 34.19 -59.78
N THR A 886 31.37 35.03 -60.82
CA THR A 886 30.55 36.27 -60.94
C THR A 886 29.14 35.86 -61.47
N GLU A 887 28.04 36.63 -61.51
CA GLU A 887 27.76 38.08 -61.64
C GLU A 887 26.45 38.50 -60.90
N ALA A 888 26.09 39.79 -60.97
CA ALA A 888 24.82 40.39 -60.51
C ALA A 888 24.14 41.20 -61.65
N PRO A 889 22.84 41.54 -61.55
CA PRO A 889 22.45 42.94 -61.26
C PRO A 889 21.29 43.08 -60.21
N THR A 890 21.20 44.11 -59.35
CA THR A 890 20.65 45.50 -59.52
C THR A 890 19.15 45.55 -59.92
N THR A 891 18.22 46.40 -59.40
CA THR A 891 18.31 47.72 -58.69
C THR A 891 17.02 48.08 -57.89
N ALA A 892 17.15 48.70 -56.68
CA ALA A 892 16.28 49.67 -55.95
C ALA A 892 14.71 49.49 -55.85
N GLU A 893 13.88 50.24 -55.08
CA GLU A 893 13.97 51.57 -54.41
C GLU A 893 13.07 51.67 -53.12
N VAL A 894 13.37 52.65 -52.23
CA VAL A 894 12.44 53.47 -51.35
C VAL A 894 11.56 52.77 -50.27
N THR A 895 11.21 53.30 -49.07
CA THR A 895 11.79 54.08 -47.92
C THR A 895 10.86 53.80 -46.68
N THR A 896 10.75 54.46 -45.49
CA THR A 896 11.29 55.65 -44.77
C THR A 896 10.92 55.56 -43.26
N THR A 897 11.79 56.02 -42.32
CA THR A 897 11.50 56.70 -41.00
C THR A 897 10.64 55.94 -39.93
N SER A 898 10.87 55.97 -38.60
CA SER A 898 11.25 57.09 -37.71
C SER A 898 11.92 56.67 -36.38
N GLU A 899 12.72 57.58 -35.83
CA GLU A 899 13.23 57.65 -34.44
C GLU A 899 12.22 58.44 -33.52
N PRO A 900 12.43 58.78 -32.21
CA PRO A 900 13.69 58.80 -31.45
C PRO A 900 13.69 58.42 -29.94
N THR A 901 14.89 58.56 -29.38
CA THR A 901 15.38 58.44 -27.99
C THR A 901 14.75 59.41 -26.97
N THR A 902 15.04 59.23 -25.68
CA THR A 902 14.89 60.26 -24.63
C THR A 902 16.05 60.15 -23.61
N GLU A 903 16.45 61.28 -23.02
CA GLU A 903 17.69 61.47 -22.25
C GLU A 903 17.48 61.44 -20.71
N ALA A 904 18.59 61.54 -19.95
CA ALA A 904 18.64 61.89 -18.52
C ALA A 904 19.63 63.06 -18.32
N PRO A 905 19.45 63.94 -17.31
CA PRO A 905 20.39 64.01 -16.15
C PRO A 905 19.63 64.41 -14.83
N THR A 906 20.15 64.93 -13.70
CA THR A 906 21.45 65.53 -13.28
C THR A 906 21.60 65.58 -11.74
N THR A 907 22.80 65.38 -11.17
CA THR A 907 23.33 65.96 -9.87
C THR A 907 22.62 65.65 -8.52
N ALA A 908 23.23 65.80 -7.32
CA ALA A 908 24.59 66.27 -6.92
C ALA A 908 25.08 65.76 -5.52
N GLU A 909 26.41 65.66 -5.40
CA GLU A 909 27.33 66.03 -4.28
C GLU A 909 27.28 65.49 -2.81
N VAL A 910 28.48 65.01 -2.36
CA VAL A 910 29.23 65.36 -1.09
C VAL A 910 28.60 64.91 0.26
N THR A 911 29.26 64.25 1.23
CA THR A 911 30.61 64.44 1.86
C THR A 911 31.20 63.11 2.44
N THR A 912 32.35 63.15 3.14
CA THR A 912 33.19 61.99 3.53
C THR A 912 33.43 61.80 5.06
N THR A 913 34.05 60.66 5.41
CA THR A 913 35.06 60.40 6.50
C THR A 913 34.64 59.74 7.85
N SER A 914 35.41 58.69 8.24
CA SER A 914 35.73 58.14 9.61
C SER A 914 34.60 57.63 10.54
N GLU A 915 34.59 56.41 11.12
CA GLU A 915 35.57 55.63 11.95
C GLU A 915 35.61 56.03 13.46
N PRO A 916 36.08 55.19 14.44
CA PRO A 916 36.65 53.81 14.38
C PRO A 916 36.11 52.79 15.45
N THR A 917 36.83 51.67 15.65
CA THR A 917 36.73 50.55 16.62
C THR A 917 37.09 50.90 18.10
N THR A 918 37.16 50.04 19.14
CA THR A 918 37.56 48.60 19.25
C THR A 918 37.16 47.92 20.60
N GLU A 919 37.06 46.57 20.62
CA GLU A 919 37.45 45.62 21.70
C GLU A 919 36.63 45.43 23.02
N ALA A 920 37.08 44.45 23.86
CA ALA A 920 36.41 43.86 25.04
C ALA A 920 37.33 43.80 26.29
N PRO A 921 36.79 43.55 27.51
CA PRO A 921 37.04 42.28 28.26
C PRO A 921 35.80 41.78 29.07
N THR A 922 35.66 40.58 29.69
CA THR A 922 36.47 39.35 29.94
C THR A 922 36.89 39.10 31.42
N THR A 923 36.62 37.87 31.93
CA THR A 923 37.05 37.21 33.22
C THR A 923 36.35 37.54 34.56
N ALA A 924 35.72 36.51 35.19
CA ALA A 924 35.95 36.09 36.61
C ALA A 924 35.12 34.83 36.99
N GLU A 925 35.74 33.86 37.68
CA GLU A 925 35.06 32.73 38.35
C GLU A 925 35.00 32.95 39.87
N VAL A 926 33.94 32.49 40.56
CA VAL A 926 34.03 31.96 41.94
C VAL A 926 32.97 30.87 42.15
N THR A 927 33.38 29.76 42.76
CA THR A 927 32.52 28.61 43.12
C THR A 927 32.07 28.68 44.58
N THR A 928 30.78 28.49 44.88
CA THR A 928 30.32 27.96 46.19
C THR A 928 29.00 27.21 46.10
N THR A 929 28.99 25.98 46.60
CA THR A 929 27.80 25.17 46.91
C THR A 929 27.20 25.61 48.25
N LEU A 930 25.86 25.52 48.44
CA LEU A 930 25.22 25.06 49.70
C LEU A 930 23.69 24.86 49.56
N LYS A 931 23.08 24.19 50.54
CA LYS A 931 21.69 23.65 50.57
C LYS A 931 21.32 23.33 52.05
N PRO A 932 20.07 23.04 52.45
CA PRO A 932 18.81 23.79 52.41
C PRO A 932 18.38 24.22 53.85
N THR A 933 17.09 24.03 54.25
CA THR A 933 16.48 24.05 55.63
C THR A 933 16.42 25.43 56.35
N THR A 934 15.34 25.89 57.01
CA THR A 934 13.89 25.52 57.06
C THR A 934 13.08 26.79 57.52
N GLU A 935 11.96 26.91 58.28
CA GLU A 935 10.96 26.06 59.01
C GLU A 935 9.69 26.91 59.38
N VAL A 936 8.60 26.29 59.89
CA VAL A 936 7.55 26.88 60.79
C VAL A 936 6.62 27.99 60.17
N THR A 937 5.27 28.08 60.37
CA THR A 937 4.33 27.59 61.41
C THR A 937 2.91 27.21 60.86
N THR A 938 2.38 26.09 61.37
CA THR A 938 1.01 25.79 61.93
C THR A 938 -0.05 26.94 61.97
N THR A 939 -1.39 26.75 61.85
CA THR A 939 -2.28 26.08 62.88
C THR A 939 -3.79 25.93 62.48
N LEU A 940 -4.35 24.71 62.61
CA LEU A 940 -5.74 24.22 62.90
C LEU A 940 -7.04 24.69 62.17
N GLU A 941 -7.71 23.71 61.49
CA GLU A 941 -9.00 23.02 61.81
C GLU A 941 -10.08 23.61 62.78
N PRO A 942 -11.38 23.14 62.75
CA PRO A 942 -11.94 21.82 62.33
C PRO A 942 -13.09 21.92 61.26
N THR A 943 -14.07 21.02 60.98
CA THR A 943 -14.75 19.93 61.74
C THR A 943 -15.52 18.87 60.88
N THR A 944 -15.80 17.72 61.52
CA THR A 944 -16.71 16.54 61.33
C THR A 944 -18.18 16.88 60.90
N GLU A 945 -19.05 16.02 60.31
CA GLU A 945 -19.37 14.56 60.38
C GLU A 945 -19.64 13.93 58.99
N LYS A 946 -19.50 12.62 58.65
CA LYS A 946 -19.42 11.27 59.28
C LYS A 946 -20.65 10.39 58.99
N GLN A 947 -20.48 9.34 58.17
CA GLN A 947 -21.20 8.05 58.30
C GLN A 947 -20.32 6.89 57.80
N THR A 948 -20.78 5.64 57.99
CA THR A 948 -19.91 4.47 58.26
C THR A 948 -20.00 3.37 57.21
N GLU A 949 -18.89 2.67 56.95
CA GLU A 949 -18.93 1.24 56.56
C GLU A 949 -17.68 0.49 57.08
N THR A 950 -17.67 -0.85 56.96
CA THR A 950 -16.97 -1.74 57.92
C THR A 950 -15.79 -2.52 57.32
N THR A 951 -14.74 -2.71 58.12
CA THR A 951 -13.51 -3.43 57.75
C THR A 951 -13.63 -4.96 57.78
N VAL A 952 -13.06 -5.64 56.78
CA VAL A 952 -12.55 -7.03 56.87
C VAL A 952 -11.18 -7.08 56.17
N THR A 953 -10.22 -7.81 56.74
CA THR A 953 -8.82 -7.89 56.27
C THR A 953 -8.55 -9.24 55.61
N VAL A 954 -7.76 -9.26 54.52
CA VAL A 954 -7.19 -10.49 53.93
C VAL A 954 -5.77 -10.18 53.44
N GLU A 955 -4.84 -11.11 53.63
CA GLU A 955 -3.41 -10.99 53.32
C GLU A 955 -3.06 -11.49 51.90
N PRO A 956 -1.93 -11.05 51.30
CA PRO A 956 -1.48 -11.51 49.99
C PRO A 956 -0.50 -12.69 50.09
N THR A 957 -0.92 -13.89 49.69
CA THR A 957 -0.04 -15.06 49.58
C THR A 957 0.60 -15.16 48.21
N THR A 958 1.93 -15.32 48.16
CA THR A 958 2.69 -15.61 46.94
C THR A 958 2.84 -17.12 46.79
N GLU A 959 2.68 -17.68 45.58
CA GLU A 959 3.19 -19.03 45.32
C GLU A 959 3.65 -19.22 43.85
N ILE A 960 4.60 -20.13 43.68
CA ILE A 960 5.31 -20.44 42.44
C ILE A 960 4.78 -21.78 41.91
N LEU A 961 4.66 -21.96 40.60
CA LEU A 961 4.58 -23.31 40.03
C LEU A 961 5.31 -23.44 38.69
N THR A 962 5.98 -24.58 38.54
CA THR A 962 6.79 -25.00 37.40
C THR A 962 5.96 -25.83 36.41
N THR A 963 6.48 -26.02 35.19
CA THR A 963 5.95 -27.00 34.23
C THR A 963 7.09 -27.75 33.55
N GLU A 964 7.29 -29.01 33.94
CA GLU A 964 8.14 -29.98 33.22
C GLU A 964 7.31 -30.80 32.21
N ASN A 965 7.99 -31.49 31.29
CA ASN A 965 7.38 -32.52 30.45
C ASN A 965 7.22 -33.83 31.24
N THR A 966 6.26 -34.70 30.88
CA THR A 966 6.55 -36.03 30.30
C THR A 966 5.29 -36.88 30.03
N THR A 967 5.25 -37.39 28.80
CA THR A 967 4.61 -38.55 28.17
C THR A 967 3.80 -39.61 28.98
N SER A 968 2.83 -40.20 28.25
CA SER A 968 2.40 -41.63 28.21
C SER A 968 1.37 -42.26 29.19
N GLU A 969 0.32 -42.81 28.56
CA GLU A 969 -0.25 -44.19 28.70
C GLU A 969 -1.21 -44.62 29.85
N THR A 970 -2.51 -44.61 29.50
CA THR A 970 -3.46 -45.75 29.45
C THR A 970 -4.06 -46.40 30.74
N THR A 971 -5.35 -46.80 30.62
CA THR A 971 -6.06 -47.92 31.32
C THR A 971 -6.39 -47.78 32.83
N VAL A 972 -7.50 -48.31 33.39
CA VAL A 972 -8.73 -48.95 32.82
C VAL A 972 -9.94 -48.91 33.80
N GLU A 973 -11.17 -48.87 33.26
CA GLU A 973 -12.49 -49.25 33.86
C GLU A 973 -12.96 -48.63 35.21
N ASN A 974 -14.25 -48.60 35.58
CA ASN A 974 -15.53 -49.05 34.98
C ASN A 974 -16.63 -47.99 35.33
N GLN A 975 -17.98 -48.10 35.31
CA GLN A 975 -19.09 -49.06 35.06
C GLN A 975 -20.39 -48.18 34.88
N THR A 976 -21.56 -48.52 34.31
CA THR A 976 -22.16 -49.70 33.63
C THR A 976 -23.38 -49.22 32.78
N THR A 977 -23.62 -49.85 31.60
CA THR A 977 -24.94 -50.16 30.95
C THR A 977 -26.04 -49.10 30.69
N ASP A 978 -27.00 -49.27 29.76
CA ASP A 978 -27.53 -50.49 29.09
C ASP A 978 -27.64 -50.45 27.55
N GLU A 979 -27.47 -51.65 26.97
CA GLU A 979 -28.10 -52.27 25.76
C GLU A 979 -28.27 -51.53 24.40
N THR A 980 -28.25 -52.20 23.23
CA THR A 980 -28.13 -53.65 22.90
C THR A 980 -27.39 -53.88 21.56
N THR A 981 -26.61 -54.98 21.49
CA THR A 981 -26.30 -55.94 20.37
C THR A 981 -26.28 -55.52 18.87
N SER A 982 -25.59 -56.22 17.96
CA SER A 982 -24.89 -57.53 18.01
C SER A 982 -23.53 -57.53 17.25
N GLU A 983 -22.80 -58.65 17.34
CA GLU A 983 -21.37 -58.79 17.05
C GLU A 983 -21.00 -59.08 15.58
N LYS A 984 -19.69 -59.20 15.34
CA LYS A 984 -19.07 -59.44 14.03
C LYS A 984 -17.71 -60.13 14.18
N GLU A 985 -17.59 -61.33 13.61
CA GLU A 985 -16.34 -62.04 13.29
C GLU A 985 -16.60 -63.01 12.10
N SER A 986 -15.65 -63.71 11.47
CA SER A 986 -14.26 -64.07 11.86
C SER A 986 -13.23 -63.81 10.72
N THR A 987 -12.16 -64.63 10.66
CA THR A 987 -10.85 -64.34 10.06
C THR A 987 -10.43 -65.24 8.88
N THR A 988 -9.25 -64.94 8.32
CA THR A 988 -8.30 -65.85 7.62
C THR A 988 -8.53 -66.33 6.17
N THR A 989 -7.41 -66.71 5.56
CA THR A 989 -7.14 -67.02 4.14
C THR A 989 -7.14 -68.52 3.80
N PHE A 990 -7.42 -68.92 2.55
CA PHE A 990 -6.53 -69.82 1.76
C PHE A 990 -6.94 -70.00 0.27
N GLY A 991 -5.94 -70.13 -0.63
CA GLY A 991 -6.03 -70.82 -1.94
C GLY A 991 -6.80 -70.14 -3.12
N GLN A 992 -6.54 -70.47 -4.40
CA GLN A 992 -5.44 -71.22 -5.05
C GLN A 992 -5.49 -71.02 -6.59
N VAL A 993 -4.43 -71.43 -7.34
CA VAL A 993 -4.43 -71.84 -8.79
C VAL A 993 -4.64 -70.72 -9.87
N VAL A 994 -3.87 -70.61 -10.99
CA VAL A 994 -2.53 -71.16 -11.39
C VAL A 994 -1.99 -70.48 -12.69
N THR A 995 -0.64 -70.41 -12.85
CA THR A 995 0.19 -70.18 -14.10
C THR A 995 -0.01 -68.90 -14.98
N LYS A 996 0.93 -68.46 -15.87
CA LYS A 996 2.34 -68.82 -16.18
C LYS A 996 3.13 -67.62 -16.79
N GLU A 997 4.44 -67.57 -16.47
CA GLU A 997 5.63 -67.26 -17.31
C GLU A 997 5.74 -66.08 -18.33
N ASN A 998 6.87 -65.37 -18.17
CA ASN A 998 7.87 -64.92 -19.16
C ASN A 998 7.78 -63.56 -19.91
N GLU A 999 8.85 -62.78 -19.69
CA GLU A 999 9.44 -61.69 -20.49
C GLU A 999 10.23 -62.26 -21.73
N PRO A 1000 10.91 -61.50 -22.63
CA PRO A 1000 11.36 -60.10 -22.54
C PRO A 1000 11.25 -59.21 -23.82
N THR A 1001 12.01 -58.11 -23.83
CA THR A 1001 12.03 -56.98 -24.77
C THR A 1001 12.71 -57.21 -26.14
N THR A 1002 12.32 -56.47 -27.20
CA THR A 1002 13.15 -55.48 -27.95
C THR A 1002 12.45 -54.89 -29.22
N ASN A 1003 13.13 -54.00 -29.96
CA ASN A 1003 12.64 -53.14 -31.06
C ASN A 1003 12.69 -53.79 -32.47
N GLY A 1004 11.88 -53.30 -33.45
CA GLY A 1004 12.15 -53.63 -34.87
C GLY A 1004 11.21 -53.15 -36.00
N LYS A 1005 11.38 -51.89 -36.45
CA LYS A 1005 11.38 -51.40 -37.87
C LYS A 1005 10.17 -51.62 -38.85
N THR A 1006 9.75 -50.49 -39.45
CA THR A 1006 9.06 -50.20 -40.75
C THR A 1006 8.73 -51.35 -41.73
N THR A 1007 7.63 -51.36 -42.52
CA THR A 1007 6.87 -50.25 -43.20
C THR A 1007 5.32 -50.31 -42.94
N THR A 1008 4.32 -49.79 -43.70
CA THR A 1008 4.15 -49.19 -45.06
C THR A 1008 2.88 -48.25 -45.12
N ARG A 1009 2.51 -47.75 -46.32
CA ARG A 1009 1.20 -47.13 -46.68
C ARG A 1009 0.22 -48.22 -47.24
N VAL A 1010 -1.08 -48.04 -47.47
CA VAL A 1010 -1.88 -46.91 -48.03
C VAL A 1010 -3.31 -46.83 -47.43
N ASP A 1011 -3.80 -45.58 -47.29
CA ASP A 1011 -5.16 -45.02 -47.13
C ASP A 1011 -6.32 -45.70 -46.37
N GLY A 1012 -7.05 -44.85 -45.63
CA GLY A 1012 -8.27 -45.21 -44.88
C GLY A 1012 -8.67 -44.13 -43.86
N VAL A 1013 -9.07 -42.93 -44.31
CA VAL A 1013 -9.25 -41.75 -43.44
C VAL A 1013 -10.47 -41.87 -42.50
N ASN A 1014 -10.26 -42.48 -41.33
CA ASN A 1014 -11.31 -42.66 -40.32
C ASN A 1014 -11.33 -41.50 -39.31
N LYS A 1015 -12.35 -40.64 -39.41
CA LYS A 1015 -12.45 -39.34 -38.73
C LYS A 1015 -12.74 -39.49 -37.23
N LYS A 1016 -11.70 -39.37 -36.39
CA LYS A 1016 -11.71 -39.55 -34.91
C LYS A 1016 -12.66 -38.60 -34.15
N SER A 1017 -13.97 -38.89 -34.21
CA SER A 1017 -15.00 -38.11 -33.49
C SER A 1017 -14.96 -38.35 -31.96
N LEU A 1018 -15.23 -37.29 -31.19
CA LEU A 1018 -15.23 -37.36 -29.72
C LEU A 1018 -16.43 -38.17 -29.20
N LYS A 1019 -16.15 -39.22 -28.40
CA LYS A 1019 -17.17 -40.09 -27.79
C LYS A 1019 -18.20 -39.27 -27.00
N GLN A 1020 -19.47 -39.65 -27.11
CA GLN A 1020 -20.60 -39.00 -26.44
C GLN A 1020 -20.49 -39.15 -24.91
N THR A 1021 -20.62 -38.04 -24.16
CA THR A 1021 -20.65 -38.10 -22.69
C THR A 1021 -22.04 -38.46 -22.16
N LYS A 1022 -22.10 -39.11 -20.99
CA LYS A 1022 -23.34 -39.50 -20.29
C LYS A 1022 -23.46 -38.69 -19.01
N ILE A 1023 -24.61 -38.03 -18.80
CA ILE A 1023 -24.92 -37.42 -17.49
C ILE A 1023 -25.15 -38.55 -16.48
N LEU A 1024 -24.38 -38.54 -15.41
CA LEU A 1024 -24.39 -39.54 -14.34
C LEU A 1024 -25.36 -39.15 -13.21
N LYS A 1025 -25.27 -37.91 -12.72
CA LYS A 1025 -26.02 -37.45 -11.53
C LYS A 1025 -26.50 -36.00 -11.68
N VAL A 1026 -27.66 -35.70 -11.09
CA VAL A 1026 -28.26 -34.36 -11.01
C VAL A 1026 -28.69 -34.13 -9.56
N LYS A 1027 -27.83 -33.54 -8.72
CA LYS A 1027 -28.09 -33.30 -7.29
C LYS A 1027 -28.59 -31.87 -7.09
N LYS A 1028 -29.78 -31.71 -6.48
CA LYS A 1028 -30.32 -30.40 -6.10
C LYS A 1028 -29.69 -29.91 -4.80
N PHE A 1029 -29.59 -28.60 -4.62
CA PHE A 1029 -29.06 -27.94 -3.41
C PHE A 1029 -30.01 -26.84 -2.93
N LYS A 1030 -29.74 -26.25 -1.74
CA LYS A 1030 -30.39 -25.02 -1.26
C LYS A 1030 -30.20 -23.86 -2.27
N ASN A 1031 -30.94 -22.77 -2.08
CA ASN A 1031 -30.74 -21.46 -2.73
C ASN A 1031 -30.73 -21.49 -4.27
N ARG A 1032 -31.64 -22.26 -4.88
CA ARG A 1032 -31.86 -22.32 -6.34
C ARG A 1032 -30.64 -22.85 -7.13
N LYS A 1033 -29.79 -23.70 -6.52
CA LYS A 1033 -28.59 -24.32 -7.15
C LYS A 1033 -28.81 -25.82 -7.49
N VAL A 1034 -28.26 -26.32 -8.61
CA VAL A 1034 -28.30 -27.75 -9.02
C VAL A 1034 -26.98 -28.19 -9.65
N ARG A 1035 -26.34 -29.25 -9.11
CA ARG A 1035 -25.06 -29.80 -9.61
C ARG A 1035 -25.31 -30.94 -10.59
N ILE A 1036 -24.66 -30.89 -11.76
CA ILE A 1036 -24.69 -31.90 -12.82
C ILE A 1036 -23.33 -32.59 -12.87
N THR A 1037 -23.27 -33.91 -12.81
CA THR A 1037 -22.03 -34.70 -12.95
C THR A 1037 -22.14 -35.64 -14.15
N PHE A 1038 -21.08 -35.75 -14.95
CA PHE A 1038 -21.07 -36.46 -16.24
C PHE A 1038 -19.77 -37.24 -16.46
N LYS A 1039 -19.81 -38.31 -17.27
CA LYS A 1039 -18.66 -39.20 -17.49
C LYS A 1039 -17.54 -38.46 -18.25
N LYS A 1040 -16.31 -38.53 -17.72
CA LYS A 1040 -15.09 -38.05 -18.40
C LYS A 1040 -14.94 -38.78 -19.75
N VAL A 1041 -14.56 -38.03 -20.78
CA VAL A 1041 -14.31 -38.52 -22.14
C VAL A 1041 -12.82 -38.35 -22.42
N SER A 1042 -12.16 -39.41 -22.90
CA SER A 1042 -10.73 -39.34 -23.22
C SER A 1042 -10.45 -38.25 -24.26
N LYS A 1043 -9.31 -37.57 -24.11
CA LYS A 1043 -8.83 -36.42 -24.90
C LYS A 1043 -9.66 -35.12 -24.79
N ALA A 1044 -10.84 -35.11 -24.16
CA ALA A 1044 -11.66 -33.91 -24.01
C ALA A 1044 -10.97 -32.83 -23.13
N LYS A 1045 -10.68 -31.65 -23.70
CA LYS A 1045 -10.13 -30.51 -22.95
C LYS A 1045 -11.20 -29.74 -22.18
N ILE A 1046 -12.38 -29.55 -22.76
CA ILE A 1046 -13.53 -28.89 -22.10
C ILE A 1046 -14.86 -29.56 -22.42
N TYR A 1047 -15.84 -29.32 -21.56
CA TYR A 1047 -17.25 -29.68 -21.77
C TYR A 1047 -18.09 -28.44 -22.01
N ARG A 1048 -19.08 -28.53 -22.90
CA ARG A 1048 -20.17 -27.55 -23.03
C ARG A 1048 -21.44 -28.14 -22.44
N ILE A 1049 -22.01 -27.47 -21.45
CA ILE A 1049 -23.32 -27.76 -20.87
C ILE A 1049 -24.34 -26.83 -21.53
N GLN A 1050 -25.50 -27.36 -21.91
CA GLN A 1050 -26.69 -26.57 -22.24
C GLN A 1050 -27.83 -26.91 -21.31
N TYR A 1051 -28.54 -25.89 -20.83
CA TYR A 1051 -29.77 -26.03 -20.07
C TYR A 1051 -30.86 -25.06 -20.56
N SER A 1052 -32.12 -25.50 -20.57
CA SER A 1052 -33.27 -24.73 -21.04
C SER A 1052 -34.54 -25.10 -20.29
N THR A 1053 -35.57 -24.25 -20.32
CA THR A 1053 -36.95 -24.61 -19.94
C THR A 1053 -37.69 -25.41 -21.02
N ASP A 1054 -37.15 -25.49 -22.23
CA ASP A 1054 -37.67 -26.26 -23.38
C ASP A 1054 -36.85 -27.54 -23.61
N ARG A 1055 -37.54 -28.68 -23.76
CA ARG A 1055 -36.96 -30.01 -24.00
C ARG A 1055 -36.24 -30.11 -25.35
N LYS A 1056 -36.67 -29.35 -26.37
CA LYS A 1056 -36.08 -29.36 -27.72
C LYS A 1056 -34.87 -28.42 -27.86
N PHE A 1057 -34.59 -27.59 -26.84
CA PHE A 1057 -33.52 -26.57 -26.86
C PHE A 1057 -33.62 -25.62 -28.07
N LYS A 1058 -34.84 -25.16 -28.41
CA LYS A 1058 -35.10 -24.09 -29.37
C LYS A 1058 -35.31 -22.73 -28.69
N LYS A 1059 -35.91 -22.68 -27.49
CA LYS A 1059 -36.12 -21.44 -26.71
C LYS A 1059 -35.33 -21.45 -25.39
N ASN A 1060 -35.07 -20.28 -24.80
CA ASN A 1060 -34.44 -20.10 -23.46
C ASN A 1060 -33.15 -20.90 -23.19
N VAL A 1061 -32.32 -21.14 -24.21
CA VAL A 1061 -31.13 -22.00 -24.08
C VAL A 1061 -29.96 -21.24 -23.46
N ARG A 1062 -29.61 -21.59 -22.24
CA ARG A 1062 -28.39 -21.12 -21.57
C ARG A 1062 -27.25 -22.12 -21.79
N THR A 1063 -26.09 -21.63 -22.18
CA THR A 1063 -24.89 -22.43 -22.46
C THR A 1063 -23.78 -22.07 -21.47
N LYS A 1064 -23.08 -23.06 -20.92
CA LYS A 1064 -21.91 -22.89 -20.04
C LYS A 1064 -20.79 -23.85 -20.44
N ARG A 1065 -19.56 -23.59 -19.96
CA ARG A 1065 -18.36 -24.42 -20.21
C ARG A 1065 -17.71 -24.80 -18.87
N THR A 1066 -16.89 -25.85 -18.86
CA THR A 1066 -15.97 -26.21 -17.76
C THR A 1066 -14.96 -27.26 -18.23
N GLY A 1067 -13.77 -27.32 -17.62
CA GLY A 1067 -12.84 -28.46 -17.74
C GLY A 1067 -13.16 -29.61 -16.77
N LYS A 1068 -13.82 -29.30 -15.65
CA LYS A 1068 -14.16 -30.24 -14.56
C LYS A 1068 -15.29 -31.19 -15.02
N ASN A 1069 -15.38 -32.42 -14.48
CA ASN A 1069 -16.42 -33.42 -14.85
C ASN A 1069 -17.79 -33.19 -14.19
N THR A 1070 -17.96 -32.03 -13.56
CA THR A 1070 -19.17 -31.59 -12.85
C THR A 1070 -19.39 -30.10 -13.06
N TYR A 1071 -20.63 -29.63 -12.94
CA TYR A 1071 -20.98 -28.21 -13.10
C TYR A 1071 -22.16 -27.81 -12.20
N LEU A 1072 -22.08 -26.65 -11.56
CA LEU A 1072 -23.12 -26.13 -10.67
C LEU A 1072 -23.97 -25.05 -11.36
N LEU A 1073 -25.22 -25.37 -11.69
CA LEU A 1073 -26.18 -24.41 -12.21
C LEU A 1073 -26.69 -23.53 -11.05
N ARG A 1074 -26.29 -22.26 -11.02
CA ARG A 1074 -26.70 -21.23 -10.05
C ARG A 1074 -27.88 -20.37 -10.57
N LYS A 1075 -28.50 -19.54 -9.70
CA LYS A 1075 -29.54 -18.53 -10.01
C LYS A 1075 -30.72 -19.04 -10.90
N LEU A 1076 -31.28 -20.24 -10.61
CA LEU A 1076 -32.39 -20.86 -11.37
C LEU A 1076 -33.80 -20.36 -10.95
N ARG A 1077 -34.75 -20.25 -11.89
CA ARG A 1077 -36.15 -19.84 -11.57
C ARG A 1077 -36.92 -20.98 -10.90
N VAL A 1078 -37.58 -20.69 -9.78
CA VAL A 1078 -38.43 -21.64 -9.03
C VAL A 1078 -39.71 -22.01 -9.80
N ARG A 1079 -40.36 -23.10 -9.41
CA ARG A 1079 -41.54 -23.74 -10.03
C ARG A 1079 -41.35 -24.20 -11.49
N LYS A 1080 -40.29 -23.80 -12.20
CA LYS A 1080 -39.98 -24.25 -13.57
C LYS A 1080 -39.29 -25.62 -13.61
N ARG A 1081 -39.52 -26.36 -14.70
CA ARG A 1081 -38.75 -27.55 -15.10
C ARG A 1081 -37.64 -27.12 -16.07
N TYR A 1082 -36.45 -27.65 -15.88
CA TYR A 1082 -35.31 -27.46 -16.76
C TYR A 1082 -34.88 -28.79 -17.38
N TYR A 1083 -34.35 -28.73 -18.59
CA TYR A 1083 -33.75 -29.81 -19.36
C TYR A 1083 -32.26 -29.49 -19.55
N VAL A 1084 -31.40 -30.50 -19.47
CA VAL A 1084 -29.94 -30.34 -19.53
C VAL A 1084 -29.28 -31.42 -20.40
N ARG A 1085 -28.29 -31.01 -21.21
CA ARG A 1085 -27.43 -31.87 -22.04
C ARG A 1085 -25.98 -31.39 -22.02
N VAL A 1086 -25.02 -32.30 -22.20
CA VAL A 1086 -23.57 -32.01 -22.13
C VAL A 1086 -22.86 -32.60 -23.35
N ARG A 1087 -21.81 -31.96 -23.87
CA ARG A 1087 -20.90 -32.56 -24.87
C ARG A 1087 -19.44 -32.24 -24.57
N ALA A 1088 -18.55 -33.16 -24.96
CA ALA A 1088 -17.10 -32.95 -24.97
C ALA A 1088 -16.67 -32.08 -26.17
N ILE A 1089 -15.58 -31.32 -26.01
CA ILE A 1089 -14.97 -30.45 -27.02
C ILE A 1089 -13.43 -30.53 -26.92
N VAL A 1090 -12.76 -30.51 -28.08
CA VAL A 1090 -11.30 -30.43 -28.22
C VAL A 1090 -11.00 -29.50 -29.40
N GLY A 1091 -10.37 -28.35 -29.17
CA GLY A 1091 -10.14 -27.35 -30.22
C GLY A 1091 -11.44 -26.99 -30.95
N LYS A 1092 -11.47 -27.20 -32.28
CA LYS A 1092 -12.65 -26.97 -33.12
C LYS A 1092 -13.67 -28.13 -33.07
N ASP A 1093 -13.27 -29.33 -32.64
CA ASP A 1093 -14.10 -30.55 -32.64
C ASP A 1093 -15.11 -30.60 -31.48
N LYS A 1094 -16.30 -31.15 -31.76
CA LYS A 1094 -17.41 -31.27 -30.82
C LYS A 1094 -17.99 -32.69 -30.85
N GLY A 1095 -18.04 -33.36 -29.70
CA GLY A 1095 -18.72 -34.65 -29.57
C GLY A 1095 -20.25 -34.54 -29.67
N LYS A 1096 -20.93 -35.67 -29.87
CA LYS A 1096 -22.39 -35.74 -29.81
C LYS A 1096 -22.90 -35.29 -28.43
N TRP A 1097 -24.06 -34.62 -28.40
CA TRP A 1097 -24.72 -34.25 -27.15
C TRP A 1097 -25.15 -35.48 -26.36
N SER A 1098 -25.04 -35.45 -25.03
CA SER A 1098 -25.61 -36.46 -24.14
C SER A 1098 -27.11 -36.59 -24.34
N SER A 1099 -27.68 -37.72 -23.90
CA SER A 1099 -29.11 -37.80 -23.64
C SER A 1099 -29.54 -36.69 -22.66
N VAL A 1100 -30.76 -36.18 -22.87
CA VAL A 1100 -31.30 -35.05 -22.11
C VAL A 1100 -31.83 -35.54 -20.76
N LYS A 1101 -31.32 -35.00 -19.65
CA LYS A 1101 -31.93 -35.17 -18.32
C LYS A 1101 -32.81 -33.96 -18.00
N SER A 1102 -33.79 -34.10 -17.10
CA SER A 1102 -34.64 -32.99 -16.65
C SER A 1102 -34.77 -32.93 -15.14
N PHE A 1103 -35.01 -31.74 -14.59
CA PHE A 1103 -35.23 -31.52 -13.15
C PHE A 1103 -36.22 -30.36 -12.92
N LYS A 1104 -37.08 -30.48 -11.90
CA LYS A 1104 -37.97 -29.42 -11.43
C LYS A 1104 -37.36 -28.71 -10.22
N VAL A 1105 -37.29 -27.38 -10.26
CA VAL A 1105 -36.85 -26.52 -9.14
C VAL A 1105 -38.10 -26.19 -8.31
N SER A 1106 -38.22 -26.77 -7.12
CA SER A 1106 -39.30 -26.47 -6.18
C SER A 1106 -39.06 -25.18 -5.39
N LYS A 1107 -40.13 -24.54 -4.93
CA LYS A 1107 -40.06 -23.70 -3.72
C LYS A 1107 -40.05 -24.68 -2.56
N ARG A 1108 -39.02 -24.68 -1.71
CA ARG A 1108 -39.20 -25.20 -0.34
C ARG A 1108 -39.94 -24.11 0.41
N PHE A 1109 -41.10 -24.44 0.97
CA PHE A 1109 -41.50 -23.81 2.21
C PHE A 1109 -40.62 -24.45 3.29
N TYR A 1110 -40.20 -23.64 4.25
CA TYR A 1110 -39.73 -24.16 5.52
C TYR A 1110 -40.98 -24.25 6.42
N LYS A 1111 -41.24 -25.44 6.95
CA LYS A 1111 -41.43 -25.56 8.40
C LYS A 1111 -40.03 -25.59 9.00
#